data_AF-A0A9D6VWV6-F1
#
_entry.id   AF-A0A9D6VWV6-F1
#
_cell.length_a   1.000
_cell.length_b   1.000
_cell.length_c   1.000
_cell.angle_alpha   90.00
_cell.angle_beta   90.00
_cell.angle_gamma   90.00
#
_symmetry.space_group_name_H-M   'P 1'
#
loop_
_entity.id
_entity.type
_entity.pdbx_description
1 polymer ?
#
loop_
_entity_poly.entity_id
_entity_poly.type
_entity_poly.pdbx_seq_one_letter_code
_entity_poly.pdbx_strand_id
1 'polypeptide(L)'
;MGPGPRFAVAALATLALGCGRTAGEHERRADGPTPSGAARTTARQGTATEEAEDRSAVDGGTAHDAKDAGSDSEPRPQAPARGSEADGDSGSENRKPKTENLRAVIGADGFMICGEPPEGMSCIPGGPFVRGSDDGNPDERPRGEVTVSTFHIDRHEVTNAEFGECMAAGVCELAHHYAGFHAGDQPVVAIDWLNAAAYCAWVGKRLPTEAEWEKAARGADGRTHPWGEEPPTCERTHHADCEPRASKPVGSFAPGPWGLLDMAGNAYEFVQDWYSACYRGCPDECGDECFGTDPKGPCGGAARCPGHDRRVLRGGSWFWEPDQVRTSSRRGMRPDSRGHRLGFRCAVDAPPPGPVGPPAPSADGIAPLTAAERAVFEGVEEEILRARPVDVRHWTSSNESDHALWFPTVAGLGGGYLGVGSDPNFTLFAAARSSFVWLMDYDTVVLQANRIYRALILASASPQEFLLRWDSFERKVTEAVVAEAEAGAEDLPELLVQLDDNFEEAGNYFRKVAERTEAGAPGSWLADPVLYRVVRRLFQERRVRIVGGDLTRELPGRIAAAHAALGVPLRVVYLSNAEQYFAYGDTFRAAIWAMPFDERSVILRTVSRWLPDRSRHVWHYQVEPAGHFVEVLRGGVERFSDMEERATYVPTGGLSWLGEEER
;
A
#
# COMPACT_ATOMS: atom_id res chain seq x y z
N MET A 1 -34.79 -7.96 -57.11
CA MET A 1 -34.07 -9.00 -57.86
C MET A 1 -33.25 -9.78 -56.83
N GLY A 2 -33.69 -11.01 -56.50
CA GLY A 2 -33.05 -11.88 -55.51
C GLY A 2 -32.02 -12.83 -56.15
N PRO A 3 -31.69 -13.98 -55.52
CA PRO A 3 -32.03 -14.41 -54.16
C PRO A 3 -30.85 -15.04 -53.37
N GLY A 4 -31.06 -15.32 -52.08
CA GLY A 4 -30.23 -16.25 -51.28
C GLY A 4 -30.52 -17.73 -51.60
N PRO A 5 -29.88 -18.69 -50.90
CA PRO A 5 -30.63 -19.38 -49.85
C PRO A 5 -29.84 -19.87 -48.61
N ARG A 6 -30.62 -20.25 -47.59
CA ARG A 6 -30.30 -20.97 -46.34
C ARG A 6 -30.28 -22.51 -46.54
N PHE A 7 -30.06 -23.24 -45.43
CA PHE A 7 -30.31 -24.68 -45.09
C PHE A 7 -29.01 -25.47 -44.83
N ALA A 8 -28.88 -26.43 -43.90
CA ALA A 8 -29.57 -26.80 -42.66
C ALA A 8 -28.79 -27.96 -42.00
N VAL A 9 -29.11 -28.18 -40.71
CA VAL A 9 -28.80 -29.29 -39.79
C VAL A 9 -28.78 -30.70 -40.41
N ALA A 10 -27.85 -31.56 -39.97
CA ALA A 10 -28.08 -33.01 -39.84
C ALA A 10 -27.22 -33.62 -38.72
N ALA A 11 -27.90 -34.12 -37.69
CA ALA A 11 -27.38 -35.07 -36.71
C ALA A 11 -27.47 -36.51 -37.28
N LEU A 12 -26.55 -37.38 -36.89
CA LEU A 12 -26.73 -38.84 -36.97
C LEU A 12 -26.10 -39.48 -35.72
N ALA A 13 -26.92 -40.29 -35.07
CA ALA A 13 -26.67 -40.91 -33.79
C ALA A 13 -26.45 -42.43 -33.93
N THR A 14 -25.84 -42.97 -32.87
CA THR A 14 -26.03 -44.32 -32.30
C THR A 14 -25.32 -45.52 -32.93
N LEU A 15 -24.44 -46.14 -32.13
CA LEU A 15 -24.56 -47.55 -31.77
C LEU A 15 -23.89 -47.78 -30.40
N ALA A 16 -24.69 -48.28 -29.45
CA ALA A 16 -24.30 -48.72 -28.12
C ALA A 16 -24.46 -50.24 -28.02
N LEU A 17 -23.66 -50.88 -27.16
CA LEU A 17 -23.83 -52.16 -26.44
C LEU A 17 -22.53 -52.33 -25.63
N GLY A 18 -22.44 -52.61 -24.33
CA GLY A 18 -23.40 -53.05 -23.31
C GLY A 18 -22.74 -54.14 -22.43
N CYS A 19 -22.91 -54.05 -21.10
CA CYS A 19 -22.56 -55.02 -20.01
C CYS A 19 -21.07 -55.15 -19.60
N GLY A 20 -20.65 -55.13 -18.32
CA GLY A 20 -21.32 -55.04 -17.02
C GLY A 20 -21.13 -56.31 -16.15
N ARG A 21 -20.61 -56.11 -14.91
CA ARG A 21 -20.59 -57.02 -13.71
C ARG A 21 -19.49 -58.11 -13.66
N THR A 22 -18.85 -58.49 -12.54
CA THR A 22 -19.13 -58.38 -11.08
C THR A 22 -17.87 -58.70 -10.23
N ALA A 23 -17.89 -58.26 -8.96
CA ALA A 23 -16.94 -58.50 -7.89
C ALA A 23 -17.02 -59.92 -7.26
N GLY A 24 -16.03 -60.29 -6.43
CA GLY A 24 -16.14 -61.40 -5.47
C GLY A 24 -14.81 -61.81 -4.80
N GLU A 25 -14.76 -61.68 -3.47
CA GLU A 25 -13.68 -61.97 -2.50
C GLU A 25 -13.39 -63.48 -2.30
N HIS A 26 -12.22 -63.84 -1.73
CA HIS A 26 -12.08 -64.62 -0.47
C HIS A 26 -10.63 -65.05 -0.12
N GLU A 27 -10.17 -64.55 1.04
CA GLU A 27 -9.56 -65.23 2.22
C GLU A 27 -8.50 -66.37 2.18
N ARG A 28 -7.40 -66.06 2.93
CA ARG A 28 -6.76 -66.77 4.08
C ARG A 28 -5.62 -67.81 3.93
N ARG A 29 -4.53 -67.48 4.67
CA ARG A 29 -3.58 -68.27 5.52
C ARG A 29 -2.72 -69.35 4.80
N ALA A 30 -1.43 -69.58 5.09
CA ALA A 30 -0.78 -69.84 6.38
C ALA A 30 0.75 -70.07 6.21
N ASP A 31 1.46 -69.97 7.34
CA ASP A 31 2.70 -70.69 7.75
C ASP A 31 4.10 -70.30 7.24
N GLY A 32 4.94 -69.93 8.23
CA GLY A 32 6.42 -69.96 8.17
C GLY A 32 6.98 -71.38 8.39
N PRO A 33 8.31 -71.56 8.50
CA PRO A 33 8.98 -71.36 9.80
C PRO A 33 10.47 -70.89 9.76
N THR A 34 10.97 -70.45 10.92
CA THR A 34 12.39 -70.34 11.36
C THR A 34 12.92 -71.73 11.84
N PRO A 35 14.15 -71.98 12.40
CA PRO A 35 15.18 -71.07 12.96
C PRO A 35 16.68 -71.50 12.85
N SER A 36 17.57 -70.70 13.50
CA SER A 36 18.75 -71.12 14.32
C SER A 36 20.16 -70.70 13.87
N GLY A 37 20.91 -70.09 14.80
CA GLY A 37 22.40 -70.08 14.81
C GLY A 37 23.04 -68.85 15.46
N ALA A 38 23.51 -68.94 16.71
CA ALA A 38 24.10 -67.88 17.52
C ALA A 38 25.57 -68.16 17.92
N ALA A 39 26.32 -67.10 18.28
CA ALA A 39 27.41 -66.94 19.29
C ALA A 39 28.55 -66.04 18.75
N ARG A 40 28.83 -64.82 19.23
CA ARG A 40 29.35 -64.28 20.52
C ARG A 40 30.88 -64.39 20.76
N THR A 41 31.43 -63.27 21.29
CA THR A 41 32.72 -62.97 22.00
C THR A 41 33.86 -62.38 21.14
N THR A 42 34.63 -61.33 21.49
CA THR A 42 34.75 -60.43 22.67
C THR A 42 35.68 -59.22 22.36
N ALA A 43 35.35 -58.05 22.92
CA ALA A 43 36.13 -56.87 23.37
C ALA A 43 37.58 -56.56 22.89
N ARG A 44 37.87 -55.27 22.55
CA ARG A 44 38.61 -54.30 23.40
C ARG A 44 38.69 -52.86 22.82
N GLN A 45 38.32 -51.90 23.68
CA GLN A 45 38.86 -50.54 23.97
C GLN A 45 39.43 -49.61 22.87
N GLY A 46 38.96 -48.36 22.89
CA GLY A 46 39.64 -47.18 22.33
C GLY A 46 38.77 -45.92 22.41
N THR A 47 38.87 -45.18 23.52
CA THR A 47 38.32 -43.83 23.74
C THR A 47 39.24 -42.76 23.13
N ALA A 48 38.70 -41.74 22.47
CA ALA A 48 39.15 -40.34 22.60
C ALA A 48 38.25 -39.40 21.78
N THR A 49 37.82 -38.34 22.47
CA THR A 49 37.24 -37.06 22.05
C THR A 49 38.20 -36.24 21.18
N GLU A 50 37.68 -35.37 20.31
CA GLU A 50 38.17 -33.98 20.18
C GLU A 50 37.23 -33.10 19.33
N GLU A 51 36.76 -32.03 19.98
CA GLU A 51 36.21 -30.80 19.40
C GLU A 51 37.35 -29.79 19.20
N ALA A 52 37.09 -28.83 18.30
CA ALA A 52 37.58 -27.45 18.26
C ALA A 52 39.05 -27.16 17.85
N GLU A 53 39.19 -26.30 16.84
CA GLU A 53 40.06 -25.10 16.84
C GLU A 53 39.79 -24.26 15.57
N ASP A 54 39.51 -22.97 15.71
CA ASP A 54 40.53 -21.91 15.54
C ASP A 54 39.93 -20.49 15.66
N ARG A 55 40.30 -19.82 16.76
CA ARG A 55 40.24 -18.36 16.95
C ARG A 55 41.49 -18.00 17.76
N SER A 56 42.50 -17.37 17.16
CA SER A 56 43.28 -16.32 17.83
C SER A 56 44.27 -15.64 16.88
N ALA A 57 44.34 -14.30 16.96
CA ALA A 57 45.60 -13.56 17.00
C ALA A 57 45.33 -12.08 17.37
N VAL A 58 45.64 -11.72 18.61
CA VAL A 58 45.93 -10.36 19.08
C VAL A 58 47.20 -10.46 19.92
N ASP A 59 48.14 -9.53 19.73
CA ASP A 59 49.20 -9.18 20.68
C ASP A 59 49.45 -7.67 20.44
N GLY A 60 49.33 -6.73 21.38
CA GLY A 60 50.00 -6.57 22.69
C GLY A 60 51.09 -5.48 22.51
N GLY A 61 51.28 -4.43 23.30
CA GLY A 61 50.68 -3.88 24.52
C GLY A 61 51.54 -2.68 24.98
N THR A 62 51.09 -1.96 26.02
CA THR A 62 51.83 -1.35 27.17
C THR A 62 51.23 -0.03 27.66
N ALA A 63 51.17 0.10 28.98
CA ALA A 63 50.53 1.15 29.76
C ALA A 63 51.57 1.98 30.54
N HIS A 64 51.23 3.21 30.93
CA HIS A 64 51.73 3.85 32.16
C HIS A 64 50.82 4.99 32.66
N ASP A 65 50.32 4.80 33.89
CA ASP A 65 50.14 5.71 35.05
C ASP A 65 49.78 7.22 34.92
N ALA A 66 48.58 7.53 35.42
CA ALA A 66 48.20 8.45 36.52
C ALA A 66 48.82 9.86 36.69
N LYS A 67 47.98 10.91 36.68
CA LYS A 67 47.62 11.82 37.82
C LYS A 67 47.20 13.24 37.37
N ASP A 68 45.98 13.60 37.77
CA ASP A 68 45.54 14.75 38.59
C ASP A 68 45.83 16.23 38.23
N ALA A 69 44.80 17.04 38.53
CA ALA A 69 44.74 18.48 38.83
C ALA A 69 44.82 19.57 37.71
N GLY A 70 43.69 20.29 37.52
CA GLY A 70 43.57 21.63 38.10
C GLY A 70 43.61 22.89 37.19
N SER A 71 42.48 23.62 37.24
CA SER A 71 42.30 25.08 37.24
C SER A 71 42.37 25.92 35.95
N ASP A 72 41.20 26.51 35.65
CA ASP A 72 40.90 27.94 35.42
C ASP A 72 41.91 28.84 34.68
N SER A 73 41.45 29.47 33.59
CA SER A 73 41.17 30.92 33.54
C SER A 73 40.94 31.43 32.11
N GLU A 74 39.78 32.06 31.88
CA GLU A 74 39.60 33.10 30.85
C GLU A 74 40.14 34.45 31.39
N PRO A 75 40.58 35.42 30.54
CA PRO A 75 39.64 36.42 29.99
C PRO A 75 40.00 37.07 28.63
N ARG A 76 38.99 37.17 27.73
CA ARG A 76 38.41 38.39 27.09
C ARG A 76 39.30 39.42 26.31
N PRO A 77 38.73 40.40 25.55
CA PRO A 77 38.72 40.45 24.08
C PRO A 77 39.35 41.73 23.46
N GLN A 78 39.50 41.79 22.12
CA GLN A 78 39.47 43.06 21.34
C GLN A 78 39.39 42.85 19.82
N ALA A 79 38.52 43.64 19.17
CA ALA A 79 38.32 43.80 17.72
C ALA A 79 39.00 45.11 17.24
N PRO A 80 38.79 45.66 16.01
CA PRO A 80 38.75 45.11 14.64
C PRO A 80 39.69 45.88 13.67
N ALA A 81 39.95 45.38 12.45
CA ALA A 81 40.34 46.24 11.32
C ALA A 81 40.03 45.60 9.94
N ARG A 82 39.58 46.45 9.02
CA ARG A 82 39.05 46.19 7.66
C ARG A 82 40.18 46.08 6.61
N GLY A 83 39.93 45.40 5.48
CA GLY A 83 40.61 45.68 4.21
C GLY A 83 40.62 44.58 3.15
N SER A 84 39.57 44.57 2.30
CA SER A 84 39.50 44.25 0.86
C SER A 84 40.22 43.03 0.22
N GLU A 85 39.34 42.14 -0.27
CA GLU A 85 39.24 41.56 -1.64
C GLU A 85 40.30 40.61 -2.23
N ALA A 86 39.81 39.38 -2.42
CA ALA A 86 39.77 38.56 -3.65
C ALA A 86 40.68 37.31 -3.74
N ASP A 87 39.95 36.20 -3.89
CA ASP A 87 40.23 34.91 -4.54
C ASP A 87 41.18 33.90 -3.88
N GLY A 88 40.54 32.81 -3.39
CA GLY A 88 41.17 31.50 -3.29
C GLY A 88 40.72 30.66 -2.09
N ASP A 89 40.00 29.58 -2.41
CA ASP A 89 40.02 28.27 -1.72
C ASP A 89 38.90 27.87 -0.75
N SER A 90 38.45 26.62 -1.01
CA SER A 90 37.92 25.60 -0.11
C SER A 90 36.71 25.90 0.80
N GLY A 91 35.67 25.08 0.63
CA GLY A 91 34.56 25.01 1.57
C GLY A 91 33.57 23.94 1.17
N SER A 92 33.86 22.70 1.55
CA SER A 92 32.96 21.54 1.51
C SER A 92 31.61 21.91 2.15
N GLU A 93 30.60 22.14 1.32
CA GLU A 93 29.20 22.15 1.75
C GLU A 93 28.55 20.80 1.46
N ASN A 94 28.08 20.20 2.55
CA ASN A 94 27.23 19.04 2.67
C ASN A 94 25.98 19.21 1.78
N ARG A 95 26.04 18.72 0.54
CA ARG A 95 24.94 18.80 -0.42
C ARG A 95 23.88 17.79 -0.02
N LYS A 96 22.89 18.25 0.75
CA LYS A 96 21.63 17.52 1.01
C LYS A 96 21.10 16.95 -0.31
N PRO A 97 20.64 15.67 -0.35
CA PRO A 97 20.03 15.13 -1.56
C PRO A 97 18.79 15.98 -1.89
N LYS A 98 18.70 16.45 -3.13
CA LYS A 98 17.58 17.24 -3.61
C LYS A 98 16.33 16.35 -3.71
N THR A 99 15.21 16.89 -3.25
CA THR A 99 13.83 16.37 -3.35
C THR A 99 13.33 16.11 -4.79
N GLU A 100 14.15 16.32 -5.81
CA GLU A 100 13.82 16.09 -7.23
C GLU A 100 13.66 14.61 -7.58
N ASN A 101 14.25 13.68 -6.82
CA ASN A 101 14.20 12.24 -7.15
C ASN A 101 12.89 11.53 -6.78
N LEU A 102 11.98 12.16 -6.02
CA LEU A 102 10.68 11.56 -5.68
C LEU A 102 9.61 11.81 -6.76
N ARG A 103 9.71 12.89 -7.54
CA ARG A 103 8.78 13.19 -8.65
C ARG A 103 8.93 12.22 -9.83
N ALA A 104 10.09 11.58 -9.98
CA ALA A 104 10.32 10.58 -11.03
C ALA A 104 9.66 9.21 -10.75
N VAL A 105 9.03 9.04 -9.58
CA VAL A 105 8.43 7.78 -9.09
C VAL A 105 6.91 7.71 -9.37
N ILE A 106 6.31 8.79 -9.87
CA ILE A 106 4.86 8.93 -10.04
C ILE A 106 4.54 9.16 -11.53
N GLY A 107 3.81 8.23 -12.15
CA GLY A 107 3.28 8.42 -13.51
C GLY A 107 2.29 9.58 -13.57
N ALA A 108 2.02 10.13 -14.76
CA ALA A 108 1.08 11.25 -14.94
C ALA A 108 -0.38 10.93 -14.51
N ASP A 109 -0.68 9.65 -14.28
CA ASP A 109 -1.92 9.07 -13.78
C ASP A 109 -1.82 8.65 -12.29
N GLY A 110 -0.74 9.05 -11.61
CA GLY A 110 -0.55 8.89 -10.19
C GLY A 110 -0.37 7.46 -9.67
N PHE A 111 -0.41 6.40 -10.49
CA PHE A 111 -0.01 5.09 -9.98
C PHE A 111 1.49 5.14 -9.63
N MET A 112 1.90 4.50 -8.52
CA MET A 112 3.27 3.99 -8.43
C MET A 112 3.53 3.30 -9.77
N ILE A 113 4.64 3.62 -10.46
CA ILE A 113 4.90 3.29 -11.89
C ILE A 113 4.92 1.77 -12.19
N CYS A 114 4.46 0.93 -11.27
CA CYS A 114 4.60 -0.50 -11.25
C CYS A 114 3.32 -1.32 -11.50
N GLY A 115 2.14 -0.71 -11.57
CA GLY A 115 0.89 -1.42 -11.86
C GLY A 115 0.35 -2.21 -10.66
N GLU A 116 -0.70 -3.02 -10.85
CA GLU A 116 -1.22 -3.90 -9.78
C GLU A 116 -0.31 -5.14 -9.67
N PRO A 117 0.31 -5.41 -8.50
CA PRO A 117 1.15 -6.59 -8.34
C PRO A 117 0.33 -7.87 -8.47
N PRO A 118 0.92 -8.98 -8.95
CA PRO A 118 0.32 -10.30 -8.79
C PRO A 118 0.00 -10.58 -7.31
N GLU A 119 -0.99 -11.44 -7.06
CA GLU A 119 -1.37 -11.86 -5.72
C GLU A 119 -0.14 -12.35 -4.93
N GLY A 120 -0.02 -11.90 -3.68
CA GLY A 120 1.11 -12.24 -2.80
C GLY A 120 2.41 -11.46 -3.06
N MET A 121 2.44 -10.52 -4.02
CA MET A 121 3.63 -9.72 -4.33
C MET A 121 3.46 -8.23 -3.97
N SER A 122 4.60 -7.56 -3.75
CA SER A 122 4.70 -6.12 -3.59
C SER A 122 5.34 -5.48 -4.83
N CYS A 123 4.89 -4.27 -5.12
CA CYS A 123 5.27 -3.46 -6.26
C CYS A 123 6.45 -2.57 -5.90
N ILE A 124 7.59 -2.72 -6.57
CA ILE A 124 8.80 -1.94 -6.33
C ILE A 124 9.02 -0.99 -7.52
N PRO A 125 8.73 0.31 -7.37
CA PRO A 125 8.85 1.25 -8.48
C PRO A 125 10.27 1.35 -8.99
N GLY A 126 10.41 1.49 -10.30
CA GLY A 126 11.68 1.79 -10.94
C GLY A 126 12.25 3.15 -10.49
N GLY A 127 13.56 3.30 -10.57
CA GLY A 127 14.25 4.54 -10.21
C GLY A 127 15.58 4.33 -9.49
N PRO A 128 16.34 5.42 -9.26
CA PRO A 128 17.60 5.38 -8.55
C PRO A 128 17.40 5.05 -7.06
N PHE A 129 18.37 4.35 -6.48
CA PHE A 129 18.49 4.14 -5.05
C PHE A 129 19.96 4.05 -4.65
N VAL A 130 20.22 4.20 -3.35
CA VAL A 130 21.56 4.08 -2.78
C VAL A 130 21.84 2.63 -2.43
N ARG A 131 22.78 2.01 -3.15
CA ARG A 131 23.29 0.66 -2.93
C ARG A 131 24.54 0.70 -2.05
N GLY A 132 24.73 -0.33 -1.25
CA GLY A 132 25.94 -0.54 -0.44
C GLY A 132 26.03 0.34 0.79
N SER A 133 27.11 0.16 1.53
CA SER A 133 27.38 0.88 2.77
C SER A 133 28.87 1.11 2.95
N ASP A 134 29.27 2.34 3.22
CA ASP A 134 30.66 2.68 3.53
C ASP A 134 31.08 2.22 4.94
N ASP A 135 30.10 2.08 5.84
CA ASP A 135 30.28 1.63 7.23
C ASP A 135 30.09 0.11 7.39
N GLY A 136 29.64 -0.58 6.32
CA GLY A 136 29.39 -2.02 6.31
C GLY A 136 30.66 -2.88 6.17
N ASN A 137 30.46 -4.18 5.97
CA ASN A 137 31.53 -5.12 5.66
C ASN A 137 32.27 -4.70 4.36
N PRO A 138 33.53 -5.13 4.15
CA PRO A 138 34.29 -4.76 2.96
C PRO A 138 33.58 -5.08 1.64
N ASP A 139 32.77 -6.14 1.60
CA ASP A 139 32.04 -6.55 0.41
C ASP A 139 30.79 -5.70 0.12
N GLU A 140 30.34 -4.88 1.08
CA GLU A 140 29.23 -3.93 0.94
C GLU A 140 29.68 -2.57 0.37
N ARG A 141 31.00 -2.37 0.21
CA ARG A 141 31.61 -1.09 -0.14
C ARG A 141 31.93 -0.94 -1.63
N PRO A 142 31.98 0.30 -2.14
CA PRO A 142 31.50 1.52 -1.50
C PRO A 142 29.98 1.64 -1.66
N ARG A 143 29.41 2.61 -0.92
CA ARG A 143 28.08 3.11 -1.21
C ARG A 143 28.06 3.81 -2.58
N GLY A 144 27.01 3.61 -3.36
CA GLY A 144 26.85 4.28 -4.66
C GLY A 144 25.44 4.20 -5.22
N GLU A 145 25.12 5.07 -6.17
CA GLU A 145 23.79 5.13 -6.80
C GLU A 145 23.64 4.03 -7.87
N VAL A 146 22.50 3.35 -7.84
CA VAL A 146 22.08 2.35 -8.83
C VAL A 146 20.65 2.64 -9.24
N THR A 147 20.32 2.49 -10.52
CA THR A 147 18.94 2.53 -11.00
C THR A 147 18.44 1.12 -11.22
N VAL A 148 17.27 0.81 -10.68
CA VAL A 148 16.57 -0.46 -10.93
C VAL A 148 15.27 -0.13 -11.62
N SER A 149 14.93 -0.86 -12.67
CA SER A 149 13.64 -0.86 -13.35
C SER A 149 12.55 -1.29 -12.39
N THR A 150 11.32 -1.09 -12.82
CA THR A 150 10.17 -1.51 -12.05
C THR A 150 10.04 -3.03 -12.03
N PHE A 151 9.75 -3.60 -10.88
CA PHE A 151 9.54 -5.04 -10.70
C PHE A 151 8.55 -5.31 -9.57
N HIS A 152 8.07 -6.55 -9.48
CA HIS A 152 7.34 -7.03 -8.31
C HIS A 152 8.15 -8.11 -7.61
N ILE A 153 8.04 -8.20 -6.30
CA ILE A 153 8.74 -9.19 -5.47
C ILE A 153 7.79 -9.77 -4.43
N ASP A 154 7.92 -11.06 -4.13
CA ASP A 154 7.08 -11.75 -3.14
C ASP A 154 7.14 -11.07 -1.78
N ARG A 155 5.97 -10.97 -1.12
CA ARG A 155 5.84 -10.28 0.17
C ARG A 155 6.63 -10.95 1.28
N HIS A 156 6.80 -12.26 1.23
CA HIS A 156 7.59 -13.07 2.16
C HIS A 156 8.46 -14.08 1.40
N GLU A 157 9.36 -14.75 2.11
CA GLU A 157 10.10 -15.89 1.57
C GLU A 157 9.15 -17.03 1.17
N VAL A 158 9.53 -17.83 0.16
CA VAL A 158 8.73 -19.00 -0.23
C VAL A 158 8.60 -19.95 0.96
N THR A 159 7.38 -20.37 1.26
CA THR A 159 7.08 -21.26 2.39
C THR A 159 7.26 -22.73 2.05
N ASN A 160 7.37 -23.58 3.06
CA ASN A 160 7.38 -25.03 2.88
C ASN A 160 6.10 -25.57 2.21
N ALA A 161 4.93 -24.96 2.47
CA ALA A 161 3.67 -25.37 1.85
C ALA A 161 3.70 -25.10 0.34
N GLU A 162 4.07 -23.88 -0.06
CA GLU A 162 4.16 -23.48 -1.47
C GLU A 162 5.23 -24.30 -2.23
N PHE A 163 6.41 -24.47 -1.62
CA PHE A 163 7.45 -25.32 -2.20
C PHE A 163 7.02 -26.80 -2.31
N GLY A 164 6.20 -27.26 -1.36
CA GLY A 164 5.57 -28.58 -1.37
C GLY A 164 4.75 -28.84 -2.63
N GLU A 165 4.08 -27.82 -3.19
CA GLU A 165 3.34 -27.93 -4.44
C GLU A 165 4.27 -28.18 -5.64
N CYS A 166 5.43 -27.51 -5.68
CA CYS A 166 6.43 -27.72 -6.72
C CYS A 166 7.05 -29.14 -6.66
N MET A 167 7.28 -29.65 -5.45
CA MET A 167 7.75 -31.03 -5.25
C MET A 167 6.68 -32.05 -5.67
N ALA A 168 5.41 -31.80 -5.34
CA ALA A 168 4.30 -32.66 -5.76
C ALA A 168 4.13 -32.69 -7.29
N ALA A 169 4.44 -31.58 -7.98
CA ALA A 169 4.49 -31.49 -9.43
C ALA A 169 5.72 -32.17 -10.06
N GLY A 170 6.69 -32.64 -9.26
CA GLY A 170 7.92 -33.27 -9.73
C GLY A 170 8.93 -32.31 -10.35
N VAL A 171 8.79 -31.00 -10.10
CA VAL A 171 9.65 -29.96 -10.67
C VAL A 171 10.78 -29.57 -9.71
N CYS A 172 10.49 -29.54 -8.42
CA CYS A 172 11.47 -29.21 -7.39
C CYS A 172 11.87 -30.44 -6.56
N GLU A 173 13.06 -30.40 -5.98
CA GLU A 173 13.52 -31.37 -4.99
C GLU A 173 14.08 -30.68 -3.75
N LEU A 174 13.80 -31.25 -2.58
CA LEU A 174 14.48 -30.88 -1.34
C LEU A 174 15.44 -32.00 -0.94
N ALA A 175 16.71 -31.68 -0.85
CA ALA A 175 17.73 -32.69 -0.58
C ALA A 175 17.71 -33.19 0.87
N HIS A 176 17.37 -32.30 1.80
CA HIS A 176 17.47 -32.55 3.22
C HIS A 176 16.32 -31.89 3.97
N HIS A 177 15.67 -32.66 4.84
CA HIS A 177 14.70 -32.16 5.79
C HIS A 177 15.38 -32.01 7.15
N TYR A 178 15.49 -30.76 7.63
CA TYR A 178 16.02 -30.48 8.96
C TYR A 178 14.90 -30.48 9.99
N ALA A 179 15.17 -31.04 11.17
CA ALA A 179 14.23 -30.99 12.29
C ALA A 179 13.98 -29.53 12.70
N GLY A 180 12.72 -29.14 12.87
CA GLY A 180 12.31 -27.77 13.21
C GLY A 180 12.12 -26.80 12.04
N PHE A 181 12.26 -27.25 10.79
CA PHE A 181 12.17 -26.42 9.58
C PHE A 181 11.11 -26.89 8.57
N HIS A 182 10.12 -27.66 9.01
CA HIS A 182 9.17 -28.35 8.12
C HIS A 182 7.72 -27.90 8.29
N ALA A 183 7.45 -26.89 9.14
CA ALA A 183 6.10 -26.34 9.25
C ALA A 183 5.72 -25.60 7.96
N GLY A 184 4.47 -25.73 7.53
CA GLY A 184 4.02 -25.25 6.22
C GLY A 184 4.15 -23.74 6.03
N ASP A 185 4.07 -22.97 7.10
CA ASP A 185 4.17 -21.51 7.15
C ASP A 185 5.60 -21.00 7.44
N GLN A 186 6.58 -21.88 7.63
CA GLN A 186 7.98 -21.49 7.70
C GLN A 186 8.57 -21.28 6.30
N PRO A 187 9.59 -20.40 6.17
CA PRO A 187 10.35 -20.31 4.93
C PRO A 187 10.96 -21.67 4.61
N VAL A 188 10.88 -22.09 3.34
CA VAL A 188 11.61 -23.25 2.87
C VAL A 188 13.11 -22.96 2.96
N VAL A 189 13.84 -23.87 3.59
CA VAL A 189 15.29 -23.78 3.74
C VAL A 189 15.96 -25.07 3.27
N ALA A 190 17.29 -25.11 3.28
CA ALA A 190 18.08 -26.23 2.74
C ALA A 190 17.93 -26.41 1.24
N ILE A 191 17.68 -25.31 0.55
CA ILE A 191 17.59 -25.23 -0.90
C ILE A 191 18.93 -24.81 -1.49
N ASP A 192 19.25 -25.33 -2.68
CA ASP A 192 20.33 -24.82 -3.49
C ASP A 192 19.82 -23.76 -4.48
N TRP A 193 20.73 -23.02 -5.10
CA TRP A 193 20.36 -21.91 -5.99
C TRP A 193 19.58 -22.39 -7.22
N LEU A 194 19.90 -23.58 -7.74
CA LEU A 194 19.24 -24.14 -8.92
C LEU A 194 17.78 -24.48 -8.63
N ASN A 195 17.48 -25.10 -7.48
CA ASN A 195 16.12 -25.38 -7.09
C ASN A 195 15.33 -24.12 -6.74
N ALA A 196 15.96 -23.12 -6.11
CA ALA A 196 15.33 -21.81 -5.90
C ALA A 196 14.94 -21.15 -7.23
N ALA A 197 15.86 -21.14 -8.21
CA ALA A 197 15.59 -20.63 -9.55
C ALA A 197 14.54 -21.46 -10.30
N ALA A 198 14.56 -22.78 -10.17
CA ALA A 198 13.59 -23.69 -10.80
C ALA A 198 12.18 -23.49 -10.24
N TYR A 199 12.04 -23.32 -8.92
CA TYR A 199 10.78 -22.98 -8.29
C TYR A 199 10.23 -21.66 -8.84
N CYS A 200 11.04 -20.60 -8.82
CA CYS A 200 10.56 -19.31 -9.32
C CYS A 200 10.13 -19.42 -10.78
N ALA A 201 10.89 -20.10 -11.63
CA ALA A 201 10.51 -20.32 -13.03
C ALA A 201 9.21 -21.13 -13.17
N TRP A 202 8.99 -22.14 -12.32
CA TRP A 202 7.79 -22.98 -12.33
C TRP A 202 6.51 -22.18 -12.03
N VAL A 203 6.57 -21.25 -11.07
CA VAL A 203 5.46 -20.33 -10.77
C VAL A 203 5.40 -19.11 -11.71
N GLY A 204 6.17 -19.11 -12.81
CA GLY A 204 6.17 -18.03 -13.80
C GLY A 204 6.92 -16.76 -13.35
N LYS A 205 7.82 -16.88 -12.38
CA LYS A 205 8.63 -15.82 -11.78
C LYS A 205 10.14 -16.06 -12.03
N ARG A 206 11.00 -15.26 -11.40
CA ARG A 206 12.46 -15.41 -11.37
C ARG A 206 13.02 -15.09 -9.98
N LEU A 207 14.29 -15.37 -9.72
CA LEU A 207 14.96 -14.79 -8.56
C LEU A 207 15.15 -13.28 -8.77
N PRO A 208 15.05 -12.45 -7.70
CA PRO A 208 15.41 -11.03 -7.79
C PRO A 208 16.91 -10.88 -8.06
N THR A 209 17.33 -9.77 -8.67
CA THR A 209 18.73 -9.37 -8.65
C THR A 209 19.13 -8.90 -7.25
N GLU A 210 20.42 -8.83 -6.99
CA GLU A 210 20.95 -8.29 -5.75
C GLU A 210 20.50 -6.84 -5.53
N ALA A 211 20.55 -6.03 -6.59
CA ALA A 211 20.15 -4.63 -6.52
C ALA A 211 18.63 -4.46 -6.33
N GLU A 212 17.82 -5.32 -6.96
CA GLU A 212 16.37 -5.37 -6.73
C GLU A 212 16.06 -5.71 -5.27
N TRP A 213 16.66 -6.77 -4.74
CA TRP A 213 16.47 -7.17 -3.36
C TRP A 213 16.90 -6.06 -2.39
N GLU A 214 18.07 -5.45 -2.63
CA GLU A 214 18.58 -4.38 -1.78
C GLU A 214 17.64 -3.19 -1.75
N LYS A 215 17.22 -2.74 -2.94
CA LYS A 215 16.26 -1.66 -3.07
C LYS A 215 15.02 -2.02 -2.27
N ALA A 216 14.41 -3.17 -2.53
CA ALA A 216 13.22 -3.69 -1.87
C ALA A 216 13.33 -3.82 -0.33
N ALA A 217 14.53 -4.03 0.21
CA ALA A 217 14.73 -4.06 1.66
C ALA A 217 14.95 -2.66 2.26
N ARG A 218 15.62 -1.76 1.52
CA ARG A 218 16.16 -0.49 2.03
C ARG A 218 15.19 0.68 2.07
N GLY A 219 14.14 0.68 1.26
CA GLY A 219 13.42 1.93 0.99
C GLY A 219 14.17 2.82 -0.02
N ALA A 220 13.49 3.86 -0.52
CA ALA A 220 14.12 4.87 -1.37
C ALA A 220 15.03 5.84 -0.59
N ASP A 221 14.92 5.83 0.74
CA ASP A 221 15.65 6.63 1.73
C ASP A 221 16.93 5.95 2.23
N GLY A 222 17.20 4.70 1.83
CA GLY A 222 18.49 4.04 2.03
C GLY A 222 18.74 3.54 3.45
N ARG A 223 17.74 2.93 4.09
CA ARG A 223 17.78 2.48 5.50
C ARG A 223 18.77 1.35 5.77
N THR A 224 19.35 1.33 6.96
CA THR A 224 20.25 0.24 7.44
C THR A 224 19.50 -1.07 7.67
N HIS A 225 18.29 -0.99 8.22
CA HIS A 225 17.36 -2.11 8.40
C HIS A 225 16.02 -1.81 7.73
N PRO A 226 15.19 -2.82 7.40
CA PRO A 226 13.87 -2.56 6.79
C PRO A 226 13.00 -1.62 7.64
N TRP A 227 13.08 -1.73 8.97
CA TRP A 227 12.33 -0.88 9.89
C TRP A 227 12.95 0.49 10.17
N GLY A 228 14.16 0.79 9.68
CA GLY A 228 14.86 2.05 9.97
C GLY A 228 16.30 1.85 10.42
N GLU A 229 16.73 2.67 11.36
CA GLU A 229 18.12 2.74 11.87
C GLU A 229 18.27 2.11 13.26
N GLU A 230 17.17 1.73 13.90
CA GLU A 230 17.19 1.08 15.21
C GLU A 230 17.87 -0.29 15.14
N PRO A 231 18.62 -0.68 16.20
CA PRO A 231 19.30 -1.96 16.21
C PRO A 231 18.33 -3.13 16.13
N PRO A 232 18.77 -4.27 15.57
CA PRO A 232 17.99 -5.49 15.51
C PRO A 232 17.70 -6.03 16.92
N THR A 233 16.45 -6.41 17.15
CA THR A 233 15.99 -7.11 18.35
C THR A 233 15.10 -8.28 17.95
N CYS A 234 14.88 -9.23 18.85
CA CYS A 234 14.04 -10.39 18.59
C CYS A 234 12.54 -10.09 18.41
N GLU A 235 12.11 -8.85 18.65
CA GLU A 235 10.77 -8.32 18.32
C GLU A 235 10.69 -7.79 16.88
N ARG A 236 11.82 -7.45 16.26
CA ARG A 236 11.88 -6.83 14.92
C ARG A 236 12.35 -7.77 13.83
N THR A 237 13.13 -8.78 14.20
CA THR A 237 13.75 -9.74 13.28
C THR A 237 14.09 -11.04 14.01
N HIS A 238 14.50 -12.06 13.26
CA HIS A 238 14.94 -13.35 13.80
C HIS A 238 16.41 -13.63 13.45
N HIS A 239 17.28 -13.62 14.46
CA HIS A 239 18.75 -13.74 14.32
C HIS A 239 19.35 -14.68 15.39
N ALA A 240 20.68 -14.77 15.47
CA ALA A 240 21.41 -15.76 16.28
C ALA A 240 21.05 -15.77 17.78
N ASP A 241 20.70 -14.62 18.33
CA ASP A 241 20.38 -14.47 19.76
C ASP A 241 18.91 -14.79 20.08
N CYS A 242 18.09 -15.04 19.04
CA CYS A 242 16.67 -15.27 19.19
C CYS A 242 16.34 -16.75 19.30
N GLU A 243 15.28 -17.02 20.07
CA GLU A 243 14.64 -18.33 20.14
C GLU A 243 13.35 -18.36 19.29
N PRO A 244 13.00 -19.52 18.70
CA PRO A 244 13.77 -20.77 18.69
C PRO A 244 15.03 -20.67 17.81
N ARG A 245 16.03 -21.53 18.04
CA ARG A 245 17.19 -21.77 17.14
C ARG A 245 16.79 -22.46 15.81
N ALA A 246 15.75 -21.96 15.15
CA ALA A 246 15.20 -22.35 13.86
C ALA A 246 14.47 -21.16 13.21
N SER A 247 14.00 -21.27 11.96
CA SER A 247 13.21 -20.19 11.33
C SER A 247 11.85 -20.02 12.02
N LYS A 248 11.32 -18.80 12.00
CA LYS A 248 9.94 -18.51 12.43
C LYS A 248 9.00 -18.57 11.22
N PRO A 249 7.67 -18.69 11.44
CA PRO A 249 6.69 -18.52 10.38
C PRO A 249 6.91 -17.19 9.63
N VAL A 250 6.67 -17.19 8.33
CA VAL A 250 6.71 -15.95 7.54
C VAL A 250 5.67 -14.97 8.05
N GLY A 251 5.97 -13.67 7.97
CA GLY A 251 5.14 -12.59 8.50
C GLY A 251 5.13 -12.46 10.02
N SER A 252 6.11 -13.05 10.71
CA SER A 252 6.23 -12.93 12.17
C SER A 252 6.61 -11.53 12.64
N PHE A 253 7.14 -10.69 11.76
CA PHE A 253 7.61 -9.34 12.07
C PHE A 253 6.83 -8.27 11.30
N ALA A 254 6.85 -7.05 11.83
CA ALA A 254 6.18 -5.91 11.20
C ALA A 254 6.75 -5.68 9.78
N PRO A 255 5.89 -5.31 8.80
CA PRO A 255 6.33 -5.06 7.45
C PRO A 255 7.29 -3.87 7.36
N GLY A 256 8.30 -4.01 6.52
CA GLY A 256 9.21 -2.96 6.10
C GLY A 256 8.63 -2.12 4.95
N PRO A 257 9.50 -1.44 4.18
CA PRO A 257 9.07 -0.61 3.06
C PRO A 257 8.33 -1.45 2.02
N TRP A 258 7.38 -0.82 1.31
CA TRP A 258 6.53 -1.49 0.31
C TRP A 258 5.74 -2.70 0.82
N GLY A 259 5.53 -2.83 2.14
CA GLY A 259 4.72 -3.90 2.73
C GLY A 259 5.40 -5.28 2.72
N LEU A 260 6.72 -5.30 2.52
CA LEU A 260 7.54 -6.52 2.51
C LEU A 260 7.83 -7.01 3.93
N LEU A 261 7.75 -8.33 4.11
CA LEU A 261 7.95 -9.03 5.37
C LEU A 261 9.30 -9.74 5.36
N ASP A 262 9.91 -9.82 6.55
CA ASP A 262 11.08 -10.65 6.84
C ASP A 262 12.31 -10.39 5.95
N MET A 263 12.44 -9.18 5.38
CA MET A 263 13.59 -8.75 4.57
C MET A 263 14.91 -8.63 5.36
N ALA A 264 14.92 -9.05 6.63
CA ALA A 264 16.07 -9.03 7.52
C ALA A 264 15.88 -10.15 8.54
N GLY A 265 16.79 -11.13 8.52
CA GLY A 265 16.79 -12.29 9.43
C GLY A 265 15.99 -13.45 8.86
N ASN A 266 15.50 -14.33 9.73
CA ASN A 266 14.74 -15.53 9.38
C ASN A 266 15.52 -16.49 8.44
N ALA A 267 15.49 -16.29 7.12
CA ALA A 267 16.31 -17.04 6.16
C ALA A 267 17.19 -16.13 5.30
N TYR A 268 18.41 -16.58 5.01
CA TYR A 268 19.24 -15.93 4.00
C TYR A 268 18.64 -16.19 2.62
N GLU A 269 18.52 -15.15 1.81
CA GLU A 269 17.84 -15.26 0.53
C GLU A 269 18.81 -15.29 -0.64
N PHE A 270 18.76 -16.36 -1.44
CA PHE A 270 19.45 -16.42 -2.72
C PHE A 270 18.88 -15.39 -3.70
N VAL A 271 19.77 -14.64 -4.34
CA VAL A 271 19.46 -13.74 -5.45
C VAL A 271 20.13 -14.22 -6.75
N GLN A 272 19.83 -13.59 -7.88
CA GLN A 272 20.35 -13.99 -9.19
C GLN A 272 21.88 -13.87 -9.28
N ASP A 273 22.47 -12.85 -8.66
CA ASP A 273 23.83 -12.37 -8.93
C ASP A 273 24.93 -13.35 -8.48
N TRP A 274 26.04 -13.34 -9.23
CA TRP A 274 27.30 -13.93 -8.76
C TRP A 274 27.96 -13.00 -7.74
N TYR A 275 28.62 -13.59 -6.75
CA TYR A 275 29.28 -12.86 -5.68
C TYR A 275 30.65 -12.33 -6.13
N SER A 276 30.97 -11.12 -5.67
CA SER A 276 32.26 -10.44 -5.82
C SER A 276 32.79 -10.02 -4.45
N ALA A 277 34.10 -9.80 -4.34
CA ALA A 277 34.72 -9.44 -3.07
C ALA A 277 34.31 -8.06 -2.54
N CYS A 278 33.90 -7.15 -3.43
CA CYS A 278 33.29 -5.86 -3.14
C CYS A 278 32.59 -5.30 -4.38
N TYR A 279 31.94 -4.14 -4.24
CA TYR A 279 31.44 -3.40 -5.39
C TYR A 279 32.57 -2.71 -6.15
N ARG A 280 33.42 -1.92 -5.47
CA ARG A 280 34.61 -1.25 -6.03
C ARG A 280 35.73 -1.07 -4.99
N GLY A 281 36.95 -0.87 -5.46
CA GLY A 281 38.11 -0.52 -4.64
C GLY A 281 38.81 -1.71 -3.96
N CYS A 282 38.53 -2.94 -4.38
CA CYS A 282 39.18 -4.15 -3.87
C CYS A 282 39.70 -5.06 -5.01
N PRO A 283 40.63 -5.99 -4.72
CA PRO A 283 40.94 -7.09 -5.64
C PRO A 283 39.68 -7.92 -5.93
N ASP A 284 39.49 -8.32 -7.19
CA ASP A 284 38.31 -9.07 -7.65
C ASP A 284 36.97 -8.35 -7.37
N GLU A 285 36.99 -7.03 -7.53
CA GLU A 285 35.80 -6.18 -7.49
C GLU A 285 34.80 -6.52 -8.61
N CYS A 286 33.53 -6.18 -8.37
CA CYS A 286 32.52 -6.22 -9.43
C CYS A 286 32.70 -5.10 -10.46
N GLY A 287 33.19 -3.93 -10.02
CA GLY A 287 33.40 -2.78 -10.88
C GLY A 287 32.10 -2.21 -11.43
N ASP A 288 32.10 -1.85 -12.71
CA ASP A 288 30.94 -1.24 -13.38
C ASP A 288 29.73 -2.19 -13.47
N GLU A 289 29.91 -3.51 -13.41
CA GLU A 289 28.82 -4.49 -13.55
C GLU A 289 27.85 -4.51 -12.34
N CYS A 290 28.26 -3.95 -11.21
CA CYS A 290 27.40 -3.79 -10.01
C CYS A 290 26.77 -2.40 -9.89
N PHE A 291 27.02 -1.49 -10.83
CA PHE A 291 26.43 -0.14 -10.84
C PHE A 291 25.72 0.16 -12.17
N GLY A 292 25.07 1.32 -12.25
CA GLY A 292 24.32 1.71 -13.45
C GLY A 292 22.85 1.28 -13.38
N THR A 293 22.30 0.86 -14.51
CA THR A 293 20.87 0.51 -14.66
C THR A 293 20.69 -1.00 -14.70
N ASP A 294 19.83 -1.54 -13.84
CA ASP A 294 19.53 -2.96 -13.70
C ASP A 294 20.76 -3.87 -13.62
N PRO A 295 21.71 -3.58 -12.70
CA PRO A 295 22.91 -4.41 -12.58
C PRO A 295 22.51 -5.82 -12.14
N LYS A 296 23.18 -6.81 -12.73
CA LYS A 296 23.00 -8.24 -12.45
C LYS A 296 24.27 -8.89 -11.92
N GLY A 297 25.15 -8.04 -11.39
CA GLY A 297 26.46 -8.41 -10.87
C GLY A 297 27.40 -8.91 -11.98
N PRO A 298 28.49 -9.59 -11.57
CA PRO A 298 29.49 -10.08 -12.49
C PRO A 298 28.91 -10.96 -13.60
N CYS A 299 29.40 -10.79 -14.82
CA CYS A 299 28.95 -11.52 -16.01
C CYS A 299 27.48 -11.28 -16.39
N GLY A 300 26.87 -10.16 -15.95
CA GLY A 300 25.57 -9.70 -16.42
C GLY A 300 24.41 -10.68 -16.19
N GLY A 301 24.41 -11.40 -15.07
CA GLY A 301 23.35 -12.36 -14.71
C GLY A 301 23.43 -13.70 -15.45
N ALA A 302 24.54 -14.00 -16.12
CA ALA A 302 24.73 -15.28 -16.80
C ALA A 302 24.63 -16.48 -15.86
N ALA A 303 24.10 -17.60 -16.38
CA ALA A 303 23.98 -18.85 -15.63
C ALA A 303 25.34 -19.42 -15.15
N ARG A 304 26.44 -19.02 -15.80
CA ARG A 304 27.83 -19.31 -15.42
C ARG A 304 28.65 -18.04 -15.53
N CYS A 305 29.57 -17.82 -14.61
CA CYS A 305 30.45 -16.65 -14.63
C CYS A 305 31.91 -17.09 -14.41
N PRO A 306 32.76 -17.10 -15.45
CA PRO A 306 34.16 -17.48 -15.32
C PRO A 306 34.87 -16.65 -14.24
N GLY A 307 35.59 -17.30 -13.34
CA GLY A 307 36.24 -16.63 -12.20
C GLY A 307 35.35 -16.50 -10.95
N HIS A 308 34.06 -16.80 -11.03
CA HIS A 308 33.13 -16.75 -9.90
C HIS A 308 32.49 -18.11 -9.62
N ASP A 309 32.55 -18.57 -8.37
CA ASP A 309 32.05 -19.88 -7.93
C ASP A 309 30.95 -19.77 -6.86
N ARG A 310 30.53 -18.56 -6.51
CA ARG A 310 29.56 -18.27 -5.44
C ARG A 310 28.44 -17.34 -5.91
N ARG A 311 27.21 -17.61 -5.50
CA ARG A 311 26.04 -16.73 -5.63
C ARG A 311 25.91 -15.85 -4.39
N VAL A 312 25.25 -14.71 -4.56
CA VAL A 312 24.99 -13.79 -3.46
C VAL A 312 23.81 -14.27 -2.61
N LEU A 313 23.93 -14.10 -1.29
CA LEU A 313 22.86 -14.17 -0.30
C LEU A 313 22.63 -12.80 0.32
N ARG A 314 21.37 -12.47 0.64
CA ARG A 314 20.97 -11.19 1.26
C ARG A 314 20.12 -11.39 2.52
N GLY A 315 20.07 -10.36 3.38
CA GLY A 315 19.15 -10.24 4.52
C GLY A 315 19.57 -10.84 5.86
N GLY A 316 20.55 -11.74 5.90
CA GLY A 316 20.87 -12.46 7.14
C GLY A 316 19.93 -13.65 7.36
N SER A 317 20.07 -14.36 8.48
CA SER A 317 19.16 -15.45 8.83
C SER A 317 19.12 -15.63 10.35
N TRP A 318 18.21 -16.47 10.83
CA TRP A 318 18.13 -16.91 12.24
C TRP A 318 19.46 -17.41 12.83
N PHE A 319 20.39 -17.88 11.98
CA PHE A 319 21.67 -18.44 12.43
C PHE A 319 22.75 -17.38 12.68
N TRP A 320 22.63 -16.16 12.14
CA TRP A 320 23.72 -15.18 12.12
C TRP A 320 23.52 -14.06 13.12
N GLU A 321 24.66 -13.51 13.54
CA GLU A 321 24.74 -12.39 14.48
C GLU A 321 23.94 -11.17 13.99
N PRO A 322 23.39 -10.36 14.91
CA PRO A 322 22.53 -9.24 14.57
C PRO A 322 23.16 -8.23 13.60
N ASP A 323 24.48 -8.06 13.64
CA ASP A 323 25.19 -7.18 12.72
C ASP A 323 25.06 -7.65 11.26
N GLN A 324 24.92 -8.95 10.99
CA GLN A 324 24.78 -9.47 9.63
C GLN A 324 23.37 -9.29 9.06
N VAL A 325 22.43 -8.78 9.85
CA VAL A 325 20.99 -8.67 9.55
C VAL A 325 20.65 -7.26 9.05
N ARG A 326 21.42 -6.80 8.05
CA ARG A 326 21.31 -5.47 7.43
C ARG A 326 20.85 -5.58 5.99
N THR A 327 20.21 -4.53 5.50
CA THR A 327 19.72 -4.45 4.12
C THR A 327 20.85 -4.42 3.07
N SER A 328 22.04 -3.95 3.43
CA SER A 328 23.23 -3.99 2.55
C SER A 328 24.09 -5.24 2.74
N SER A 329 23.84 -6.06 3.77
CA SER A 329 24.68 -7.22 4.08
C SER A 329 24.68 -8.24 2.93
N ARG A 330 25.88 -8.69 2.58
CA ARG A 330 26.13 -9.63 1.48
C ARG A 330 26.86 -10.86 2.02
N ARG A 331 26.62 -12.00 1.37
CA ARG A 331 27.44 -13.19 1.59
C ARG A 331 27.54 -14.03 0.34
N GLY A 332 28.76 -14.47 0.01
CA GLY A 332 28.98 -15.45 -1.06
C GLY A 332 28.72 -16.87 -0.59
N MET A 333 27.93 -17.63 -1.36
CA MET A 333 27.64 -19.05 -1.10
C MET A 333 27.75 -19.87 -2.37
N ARG A 334 28.31 -21.08 -2.30
CA ARG A 334 28.37 -21.94 -3.48
C ARG A 334 26.95 -22.29 -3.95
N PRO A 335 26.68 -22.30 -5.27
CA PRO A 335 25.33 -22.51 -5.80
C PRO A 335 24.75 -23.89 -5.47
N ASP A 336 25.60 -24.88 -5.16
CA ASP A 336 25.24 -26.26 -4.76
C ASP A 336 25.07 -26.42 -3.23
N SER A 337 25.17 -25.35 -2.46
CA SER A 337 25.03 -25.39 -0.99
C SER A 337 23.57 -25.51 -0.58
N ARG A 338 23.30 -26.36 0.42
CA ARG A 338 21.94 -26.72 0.87
C ARG A 338 21.77 -26.58 2.38
N GLY A 339 22.29 -25.49 2.95
CA GLY A 339 22.24 -25.26 4.40
C GLY A 339 20.84 -24.89 4.89
N HIS A 340 20.50 -25.29 6.11
CA HIS A 340 19.22 -25.03 6.83
C HIS A 340 18.91 -23.55 7.15
N ARG A 341 19.65 -22.64 6.53
CA ARG A 341 19.52 -21.18 6.67
C ARG A 341 19.34 -20.49 5.32
N LEU A 342 19.41 -21.26 4.23
CA LEU A 342 19.37 -20.79 2.86
C LEU A 342 17.96 -20.99 2.33
N GLY A 343 17.27 -19.89 2.05
CA GLY A 343 15.96 -19.83 1.41
C GLY A 343 16.01 -18.84 0.24
N PHE A 344 14.84 -18.32 -0.15
CA PHE A 344 14.70 -17.40 -1.27
C PHE A 344 13.28 -16.81 -1.33
N ARG A 345 13.13 -15.77 -2.13
CA ARG A 345 11.84 -15.25 -2.60
C ARG A 345 11.90 -14.96 -4.09
N CYS A 346 10.75 -14.88 -4.77
CA CYS A 346 10.72 -14.65 -6.20
C CYS A 346 10.33 -13.22 -6.56
N ALA A 347 10.66 -12.83 -7.78
CA ALA A 347 10.34 -11.56 -8.40
C ALA A 347 9.81 -11.76 -9.83
N VAL A 348 9.09 -10.77 -10.34
CA VAL A 348 8.70 -10.69 -11.75
C VAL A 348 9.07 -9.32 -12.31
N ASP A 349 9.51 -9.31 -13.56
CA ASP A 349 9.64 -8.06 -14.29
C ASP A 349 8.27 -7.39 -14.39
N ALA A 350 8.18 -6.11 -14.06
CA ALA A 350 7.03 -5.34 -14.52
C ALA A 350 7.25 -5.04 -16.02
N PRO A 351 6.20 -4.98 -16.85
CA PRO A 351 6.34 -4.47 -18.22
C PRO A 351 7.04 -3.10 -18.16
N PRO A 352 7.98 -2.80 -19.07
CA PRO A 352 8.58 -1.46 -19.12
C PRO A 352 7.45 -0.43 -19.27
N PRO A 353 7.55 0.76 -18.65
CA PRO A 353 6.56 1.80 -18.85
C PRO A 353 6.50 2.10 -20.35
N GLY A 354 5.41 1.68 -20.99
CA GLY A 354 5.22 1.86 -22.43
C GLY A 354 5.17 3.35 -22.80
N PRO A 355 5.41 3.70 -24.08
CA PRO A 355 5.20 5.07 -24.53
C PRO A 355 3.76 5.49 -24.24
N VAL A 356 3.59 6.72 -23.72
CA VAL A 356 2.31 7.34 -23.38
C VAL A 356 1.43 7.43 -24.63
N GLY A 357 0.67 6.37 -24.90
CA GLY A 357 -0.49 6.38 -25.78
C GLY A 357 -1.72 6.85 -25.01
N PRO A 358 -2.78 7.32 -25.70
CA PRO A 358 -4.03 7.64 -25.03
C PRO A 358 -4.53 6.41 -24.27
N PRO A 359 -5.08 6.59 -23.05
CA PRO A 359 -5.37 5.49 -22.16
C PRO A 359 -6.28 4.46 -22.85
N ALA A 360 -5.92 3.18 -22.72
CA ALA A 360 -6.89 2.11 -22.92
C ALA A 360 -8.07 2.35 -21.93
N PRO A 361 -9.32 2.09 -22.33
CA PRO A 361 -10.47 2.31 -21.45
C PRO A 361 -10.31 1.49 -20.16
N SER A 362 -10.41 2.15 -19.02
CA SER A 362 -10.10 1.61 -17.69
C SER A 362 -11.17 0.62 -17.21
N ALA A 363 -10.73 -0.43 -16.50
CA ALA A 363 -11.61 -1.42 -15.87
C ALA A 363 -12.62 -0.81 -14.87
N ASP A 364 -12.38 0.41 -14.39
CA ASP A 364 -13.27 1.16 -13.49
C ASP A 364 -14.32 2.04 -14.21
N GLY A 365 -14.25 2.17 -15.54
CA GLY A 365 -15.22 2.93 -16.34
C GLY A 365 -15.13 4.47 -16.22
N ILE A 366 -14.12 5.00 -15.52
CA ILE A 366 -13.94 6.45 -15.29
C ILE A 366 -12.98 7.01 -16.35
N ALA A 367 -13.55 7.61 -17.40
CA ALA A 367 -12.83 8.26 -18.49
C ALA A 367 -12.55 9.74 -18.20
N PRO A 368 -11.53 10.37 -18.82
CA PRO A 368 -11.34 11.81 -18.75
C PRO A 368 -12.58 12.60 -19.19
N LEU A 369 -12.77 13.79 -18.62
CA LEU A 369 -13.81 14.71 -19.08
C LEU A 369 -13.57 15.10 -20.54
N THR A 370 -14.58 14.92 -21.38
CA THR A 370 -14.62 15.53 -22.71
C THR A 370 -14.63 17.06 -22.59
N ALA A 371 -14.26 17.77 -23.66
CA ALA A 371 -14.27 19.23 -23.66
C ALA A 371 -15.66 19.82 -23.36
N ALA A 372 -16.73 19.17 -23.83
CA ALA A 372 -18.11 19.59 -23.59
C ALA A 372 -18.51 19.37 -22.12
N GLU A 373 -18.23 18.18 -21.56
CA GLU A 373 -18.48 17.91 -20.14
C GLU A 373 -17.69 18.87 -19.25
N ARG A 374 -16.42 19.13 -19.60
CA ARG A 374 -15.57 20.08 -18.88
C ARG A 374 -16.17 21.49 -18.86
N ALA A 375 -16.64 21.97 -20.00
CA ALA A 375 -17.25 23.30 -20.11
C ALA A 375 -18.49 23.45 -19.21
N VAL A 376 -19.30 22.39 -19.09
CA VAL A 376 -20.48 22.40 -18.22
C VAL A 376 -20.10 22.23 -16.75
N PHE A 377 -19.29 21.22 -16.42
CA PHE A 377 -18.97 20.85 -15.04
C PHE A 377 -18.03 21.85 -14.36
N GLU A 378 -16.95 22.24 -15.03
CA GLU A 378 -16.01 23.23 -14.49
C GLU A 378 -16.54 24.67 -14.61
N GLY A 379 -17.49 24.91 -15.52
CA GLY A 379 -18.10 26.23 -15.74
C GLY A 379 -19.15 26.64 -14.71
N VAL A 380 -19.54 25.77 -13.78
CA VAL A 380 -20.43 26.16 -12.67
C VAL A 380 -19.68 27.09 -11.72
N GLU A 381 -20.16 28.32 -11.65
CA GLU A 381 -19.67 29.33 -10.72
C GLU A 381 -20.05 28.95 -9.29
N GLU A 382 -19.11 29.05 -8.35
CA GLU A 382 -19.36 28.88 -6.92
C GLU A 382 -19.97 30.15 -6.30
N GLU A 383 -20.28 30.11 -5.02
CA GLU A 383 -20.73 31.28 -4.27
C GLU A 383 -19.56 31.94 -3.55
N ILE A 384 -19.55 33.28 -3.54
CA ILE A 384 -18.63 34.02 -2.69
C ILE A 384 -19.14 33.92 -1.26
N LEU A 385 -18.43 33.14 -0.45
CA LEU A 385 -18.73 32.94 0.97
C LEU A 385 -17.97 33.93 1.83
N ARG A 386 -18.55 34.26 2.98
CA ARG A 386 -17.82 34.98 4.03
C ARG A 386 -17.05 33.98 4.87
N ALA A 387 -15.78 34.27 5.13
CA ALA A 387 -15.00 33.50 6.09
C ALA A 387 -15.73 33.45 7.43
N ARG A 388 -15.84 32.24 8.00
CA ARG A 388 -16.40 32.07 9.33
C ARG A 388 -15.37 32.45 10.40
N PRO A 389 -15.80 32.95 11.57
CA PRO A 389 -14.90 33.28 12.67
C PRO A 389 -14.06 32.08 13.13
N VAL A 390 -12.85 32.31 13.63
CA VAL A 390 -11.94 31.23 14.09
C VAL A 390 -12.42 30.57 15.39
N ASP A 391 -13.28 31.25 16.16
CA ASP A 391 -13.79 30.78 17.46
C ASP A 391 -15.03 29.89 17.36
N VAL A 392 -15.58 29.68 16.16
CA VAL A 392 -16.62 28.68 15.94
C VAL A 392 -16.01 27.33 15.56
N ARG A 393 -16.66 26.25 16.01
CA ARG A 393 -16.22 24.90 15.67
C ARG A 393 -16.43 24.62 14.18
N HIS A 394 -15.34 24.27 13.48
CA HIS A 394 -15.35 23.84 12.09
C HIS A 394 -15.28 22.31 12.01
N TRP A 395 -16.11 21.69 11.16
CA TRP A 395 -16.19 20.24 11.03
C TRP A 395 -15.38 19.75 9.83
N THR A 396 -14.06 19.86 9.92
CA THR A 396 -13.12 19.40 8.88
C THR A 396 -13.08 17.88 8.76
N SER A 397 -13.49 17.16 9.80
CA SER A 397 -13.67 15.71 9.82
C SER A 397 -15.06 15.34 10.35
N SER A 398 -15.64 14.27 9.82
CA SER A 398 -16.97 13.83 10.24
C SER A 398 -16.94 13.04 11.54
N ASN A 399 -17.93 13.28 12.41
CA ASN A 399 -18.19 12.47 13.60
C ASN A 399 -19.25 11.38 13.36
N GLU A 400 -19.64 11.14 12.11
CA GLU A 400 -20.43 9.99 11.66
C GLU A 400 -19.46 8.81 11.42
N SER A 401 -19.79 7.62 11.94
CA SER A 401 -18.91 6.43 11.91
C SER A 401 -19.36 5.32 10.96
N ASP A 402 -20.65 5.25 10.64
CA ASP A 402 -21.32 4.05 10.13
C ASP A 402 -21.92 4.26 8.73
N HIS A 403 -21.22 5.03 7.88
CA HIS A 403 -21.65 5.33 6.50
C HIS A 403 -21.88 4.07 5.64
N ALA A 404 -21.25 2.95 6.01
CA ALA A 404 -21.43 1.66 5.36
C ALA A 404 -22.86 1.10 5.50
N LEU A 405 -23.66 1.58 6.46
CA LEU A 405 -25.09 1.28 6.54
C LEU A 405 -25.84 1.68 5.26
N TRP A 406 -25.33 2.65 4.51
CA TRP A 406 -25.89 3.05 3.21
C TRP A 406 -25.42 2.22 2.03
N PHE A 407 -24.40 1.37 2.16
CA PHE A 407 -23.84 0.60 1.02
C PHE A 407 -24.89 -0.23 0.27
N PRO A 408 -25.82 -0.95 0.93
CA PRO A 408 -26.86 -1.68 0.22
C PRO A 408 -27.73 -0.79 -0.70
N THR A 409 -27.87 0.49 -0.36
CA THR A 409 -28.65 1.47 -1.13
C THR A 409 -27.81 2.13 -2.21
N VAL A 410 -26.58 2.54 -1.89
CA VAL A 410 -25.79 3.42 -2.77
C VAL A 410 -24.89 2.67 -3.73
N ALA A 411 -24.49 1.44 -3.42
CA ALA A 411 -23.47 0.73 -4.18
C ALA A 411 -23.82 0.60 -5.68
N GLY A 412 -22.94 1.10 -6.54
CA GLY A 412 -23.12 1.01 -8.01
C GLY A 412 -24.30 1.82 -8.57
N LEU A 413 -24.79 2.84 -7.84
CA LEU A 413 -25.85 3.71 -8.36
C LEU A 413 -25.44 4.42 -9.67
N GLY A 414 -24.19 4.84 -9.82
CA GLY A 414 -23.72 5.68 -10.91
C GLY A 414 -24.24 7.12 -10.81
N GLY A 415 -24.27 7.85 -11.93
CA GLY A 415 -24.86 9.20 -11.99
C GLY A 415 -24.03 10.26 -11.26
N GLY A 416 -24.67 11.36 -10.90
CA GLY A 416 -24.08 12.47 -10.16
C GLY A 416 -24.18 12.32 -8.64
N TYR A 417 -23.29 13.00 -7.94
CA TYR A 417 -23.25 13.08 -6.48
C TYR A 417 -23.15 14.54 -6.03
N LEU A 418 -23.99 14.94 -5.08
CA LEU A 418 -23.88 16.20 -4.35
C LEU A 418 -23.78 15.89 -2.87
N GLY A 419 -22.80 16.43 -2.17
CA GLY A 419 -22.75 16.28 -0.71
C GLY A 419 -22.06 17.41 0.02
N VAL A 420 -22.47 17.59 1.27
CA VAL A 420 -21.91 18.57 2.21
C VAL A 420 -20.85 17.98 3.12
N GLY A 421 -20.03 18.83 3.73
CA GLY A 421 -18.97 18.39 4.65
C GLY A 421 -17.73 17.89 3.93
N SER A 422 -17.06 16.91 4.54
CA SER A 422 -15.71 16.48 4.17
C SER A 422 -15.62 15.03 3.68
N ASP A 423 -14.82 14.19 4.35
CA ASP A 423 -14.42 12.88 3.84
C ASP A 423 -15.50 11.77 3.85
N PRO A 424 -16.64 11.83 4.57
CA PRO A 424 -17.76 10.90 4.34
C PRO A 424 -18.12 10.75 2.87
N ASN A 425 -18.09 11.88 2.16
CA ASN A 425 -18.41 11.94 0.74
C ASN A 425 -17.52 11.00 -0.07
N PHE A 426 -16.23 10.90 0.26
CA PHE A 426 -15.27 10.03 -0.44
C PHE A 426 -15.71 8.57 -0.42
N THR A 427 -16.21 8.10 0.74
CA THR A 427 -16.77 6.76 0.87
C THR A 427 -18.01 6.60 0.01
N LEU A 428 -18.95 7.55 0.10
CA LEU A 428 -20.26 7.43 -0.51
C LEU A 428 -20.23 7.55 -2.03
N PHE A 429 -19.53 8.54 -2.60
CA PHE A 429 -19.46 8.68 -4.05
C PHE A 429 -18.63 7.57 -4.70
N ALA A 430 -17.65 7.01 -3.99
CA ALA A 430 -16.87 5.88 -4.48
C ALA A 430 -17.69 4.60 -4.49
N ALA A 431 -18.41 4.31 -3.39
CA ALA A 431 -19.34 3.18 -3.33
C ALA A 431 -20.43 3.32 -4.40
N ALA A 432 -20.95 4.53 -4.60
CA ALA A 432 -21.93 4.82 -5.64
C ALA A 432 -21.37 4.77 -7.06
N ARG A 433 -20.05 4.72 -7.27
CA ARG A 433 -19.43 4.81 -8.61
C ARG A 433 -19.90 6.06 -9.36
N SER A 434 -19.97 7.19 -8.65
CA SER A 434 -20.45 8.45 -9.22
C SER A 434 -19.51 8.97 -10.32
N SER A 435 -20.10 9.61 -11.32
CA SER A 435 -19.43 10.11 -12.53
C SER A 435 -19.07 11.60 -12.49
N PHE A 436 -19.80 12.36 -11.68
CA PHE A 436 -19.60 13.79 -11.41
C PHE A 436 -19.93 14.05 -9.94
N VAL A 437 -18.99 14.65 -9.21
CA VAL A 437 -19.09 14.82 -7.75
C VAL A 437 -18.94 16.28 -7.38
N TRP A 438 -19.90 16.78 -6.59
CA TRP A 438 -19.87 18.11 -5.99
C TRP A 438 -19.69 17.98 -4.48
N LEU A 439 -18.55 18.45 -3.99
CA LEU A 439 -18.25 18.61 -2.57
C LEU A 439 -18.50 20.07 -2.22
N MET A 440 -19.70 20.35 -1.74
CA MET A 440 -20.19 21.70 -1.49
C MET A 440 -20.19 21.99 -0.01
N ASP A 441 -19.58 23.08 0.43
CA ASP A 441 -19.73 23.52 1.81
C ASP A 441 -19.82 25.04 1.89
N TYR A 442 -20.51 25.55 2.91
CA TYR A 442 -20.62 26.97 3.20
C TYR A 442 -19.53 27.46 4.17
N ASP A 443 -18.81 26.53 4.79
CA ASP A 443 -17.64 26.78 5.63
C ASP A 443 -16.36 26.77 4.81
N THR A 444 -15.70 27.92 4.71
CA THR A 444 -14.42 28.04 3.99
C THR A 444 -13.33 27.15 4.59
N VAL A 445 -13.38 26.87 5.90
CA VAL A 445 -12.42 26.01 6.59
C VAL A 445 -12.61 24.54 6.16
N VAL A 446 -13.85 24.10 5.90
CA VAL A 446 -14.13 22.76 5.37
C VAL A 446 -13.67 22.64 3.92
N LEU A 447 -13.84 23.70 3.11
CA LEU A 447 -13.33 23.74 1.73
C LEU A 447 -11.80 23.61 1.69
N GLN A 448 -11.09 24.33 2.57
CA GLN A 448 -9.64 24.25 2.70
C GLN A 448 -9.19 22.84 3.14
N ALA A 449 -9.88 22.22 4.10
CA ALA A 449 -9.61 20.83 4.50
C ALA A 449 -9.79 19.85 3.33
N ASN A 450 -10.87 19.96 2.56
CA ASN A 450 -11.07 19.14 1.38
C ASN A 450 -9.99 19.36 0.30
N ARG A 451 -9.45 20.59 0.17
CA ARG A 451 -8.31 20.88 -0.73
C ARG A 451 -7.03 20.22 -0.24
N ILE A 452 -6.74 20.27 1.06
CA ILE A 452 -5.65 19.53 1.70
C ILE A 452 -5.80 18.03 1.42
N TYR A 453 -6.98 17.45 1.68
CA TYR A 453 -7.23 16.03 1.48
C TYR A 453 -7.07 15.65 0.00
N ARG A 454 -7.58 16.46 -0.93
CA ARG A 454 -7.35 16.28 -2.37
C ARG A 454 -5.86 16.23 -2.70
N ALA A 455 -5.07 17.19 -2.22
CA ALA A 455 -3.62 17.23 -2.47
C ALA A 455 -2.93 15.94 -1.98
N LEU A 456 -3.27 15.50 -0.77
CA LEU A 456 -2.68 14.30 -0.19
C LEU A 456 -3.15 13.01 -0.87
N ILE A 457 -4.41 12.91 -1.29
CA ILE A 457 -4.94 11.79 -2.08
C ILE A 457 -4.24 11.72 -3.45
N LEU A 458 -4.05 12.85 -4.13
CA LEU A 458 -3.34 12.87 -5.41
C LEU A 458 -1.87 12.46 -5.24
N ALA A 459 -1.24 12.84 -4.12
CA ALA A 459 0.15 12.52 -3.79
C ALA A 459 0.38 11.15 -3.12
N SER A 460 -0.67 10.34 -2.96
CA SER A 460 -0.60 9.03 -2.31
C SER A 460 -1.27 7.99 -3.19
N ALA A 461 -0.56 6.92 -3.56
CA ALA A 461 -1.07 5.90 -4.45
C ALA A 461 -1.97 4.87 -3.75
N SER A 462 -1.85 4.75 -2.42
CA SER A 462 -2.58 3.78 -1.60
C SER A 462 -3.12 4.41 -0.31
N PRO A 463 -4.09 3.75 0.36
CA PRO A 463 -4.50 4.16 1.70
C PRO A 463 -3.33 4.26 2.68
N GLN A 464 -2.36 3.35 2.60
CA GLN A 464 -1.20 3.32 3.50
C GLN A 464 -0.28 4.52 3.29
N GLU A 465 -0.04 4.90 2.03
CA GLU A 465 0.72 6.12 1.74
C GLU A 465 -0.02 7.37 2.21
N PHE A 466 -1.34 7.43 2.03
CA PHE A 466 -2.14 8.54 2.52
C PHE A 466 -2.05 8.67 4.04
N LEU A 467 -2.14 7.56 4.78
CA LEU A 467 -1.97 7.53 6.23
C LEU A 467 -0.55 7.94 6.65
N LEU A 468 0.47 7.52 5.90
CA LEU A 468 1.86 7.88 6.14
C LEU A 468 2.08 9.40 6.08
N ARG A 469 1.39 10.13 5.20
CA ARG A 469 1.45 11.60 5.13
C ARG A 469 1.03 12.29 6.43
N TRP A 470 0.31 11.60 7.30
CA TRP A 470 -0.10 12.14 8.59
C TRP A 470 0.80 11.68 9.74
N ASP A 471 1.92 11.00 9.46
CA ASP A 471 2.93 10.74 10.47
C ASP A 471 3.74 12.01 10.76
N SER A 472 4.07 12.19 12.03
CA SER A 472 4.90 13.29 12.55
C SER A 472 6.21 13.49 11.76
N PHE A 473 6.86 12.42 11.29
CA PHE A 473 8.11 12.54 10.52
C PHE A 473 7.88 12.98 9.07
N GLU A 474 6.68 12.79 8.50
CA GLU A 474 6.31 13.25 7.17
C GLU A 474 5.78 14.70 7.18
N ARG A 475 5.58 15.33 8.35
CA ARG A 475 4.93 16.65 8.45
C ARG A 475 5.45 17.69 7.46
N LYS A 476 6.78 17.82 7.32
CA LYS A 476 7.39 18.77 6.37
C LYS A 476 7.22 18.37 4.91
N VAL A 477 7.15 17.07 4.62
CA VAL A 477 6.85 16.56 3.27
C VAL A 477 5.40 16.86 2.94
N THR A 478 4.47 16.63 3.88
CA THR A 478 3.04 16.90 3.73
C THR A 478 2.75 18.37 3.51
N GLU A 479 3.37 19.27 4.28
CA GLU A 479 3.32 20.73 4.04
C GLU A 479 3.77 21.07 2.61
N ALA A 480 4.88 20.50 2.14
CA ALA A 480 5.42 20.77 0.81
C ALA A 480 4.51 20.24 -0.32
N VAL A 481 3.93 19.05 -0.15
CA VAL A 481 2.97 18.46 -1.09
C VAL A 481 1.75 19.36 -1.24
N VAL A 482 1.20 19.84 -0.12
CA VAL A 482 0.04 20.73 -0.12
C VAL A 482 0.39 22.08 -0.75
N ALA A 483 1.55 22.64 -0.40
CA ALA A 483 2.02 23.91 -0.97
C ALA A 483 2.23 23.84 -2.49
N GLU A 484 2.71 22.72 -3.01
CA GLU A 484 2.85 22.49 -4.44
C GLU A 484 1.49 22.32 -5.13
N ALA A 485 0.60 21.51 -4.57
CA ALA A 485 -0.71 21.24 -5.15
C ALA A 485 -1.63 22.47 -5.20
N GLU A 486 -1.44 23.41 -4.28
CA GLU A 486 -2.17 24.66 -4.17
C GLU A 486 -1.30 25.87 -4.57
N ALA A 487 -0.25 25.65 -5.36
CA ALA A 487 0.62 26.71 -5.85
C ALA A 487 -0.18 27.75 -6.63
N GLY A 488 -0.12 29.00 -6.17
CA GLY A 488 -0.85 30.13 -6.77
C GLY A 488 -2.22 30.41 -6.16
N ALA A 489 -2.68 29.61 -5.18
CA ALA A 489 -3.84 29.98 -4.39
C ALA A 489 -3.54 31.20 -3.51
N GLU A 490 -4.44 32.19 -3.52
CA GLU A 490 -4.29 33.40 -2.71
C GLU A 490 -4.31 33.10 -1.21
N ASP A 491 -5.06 32.07 -0.80
CA ASP A 491 -5.23 31.64 0.59
C ASP A 491 -4.27 30.51 1.02
N LEU A 492 -3.19 30.28 0.27
CA LEU A 492 -2.20 29.24 0.60
C LEU A 492 -1.62 29.39 2.02
N PRO A 493 -1.26 30.58 2.53
CA PRO A 493 -0.76 30.72 3.90
C PRO A 493 -1.76 30.23 4.95
N GLU A 494 -3.03 30.60 4.83
CA GLU A 494 -4.11 30.19 5.72
C GLU A 494 -4.34 28.67 5.65
N LEU A 495 -4.27 28.11 4.44
CA LEU A 495 -4.42 26.68 4.21
C LEU A 495 -3.27 25.88 4.85
N LEU A 496 -2.03 26.37 4.81
CA LEU A 496 -0.88 25.73 5.46
C LEU A 496 -0.93 25.84 6.99
N VAL A 497 -1.42 26.97 7.54
CA VAL A 497 -1.68 27.11 8.98
C VAL A 497 -2.73 26.10 9.42
N GLN A 498 -3.82 25.98 8.66
CA GLN A 498 -4.86 25.00 8.96
C GLN A 498 -4.33 23.56 8.94
N LEU A 499 -3.50 23.21 7.94
CA LEU A 499 -2.85 21.91 7.89
C LEU A 499 -2.03 21.63 9.15
N ASP A 500 -1.18 22.59 9.55
CA ASP A 500 -0.27 22.43 10.70
C ASP A 500 -1.04 22.28 12.02
N ASP A 501 -2.04 23.14 12.23
CA ASP A 501 -2.89 23.16 13.43
C ASP A 501 -3.70 21.86 13.59
N ASN A 502 -4.16 21.25 12.50
CA ASN A 502 -5.02 20.07 12.53
C ASN A 502 -4.28 18.76 12.26
N PHE A 503 -2.96 18.78 12.01
CA PHE A 503 -2.21 17.64 11.49
C PHE A 503 -2.38 16.36 12.32
N GLU A 504 -2.21 16.46 13.64
CA GLU A 504 -2.31 15.30 14.53
C GLU A 504 -3.73 14.78 14.68
N GLU A 505 -4.71 15.69 14.80
CA GLU A 505 -6.12 15.32 14.92
C GLU A 505 -6.63 14.65 13.64
N ALA A 506 -6.31 15.21 12.48
CA ALA A 506 -6.64 14.64 11.18
C ALA A 506 -5.96 13.28 10.96
N GLY A 507 -4.68 13.13 11.32
CA GLY A 507 -3.98 11.86 11.25
C GLY A 507 -4.60 10.77 12.13
N ASN A 508 -4.93 11.12 13.38
CA ASN A 508 -5.65 10.22 14.29
C ASN A 508 -7.03 9.84 13.76
N TYR A 509 -7.72 10.80 13.16
CA TYR A 509 -9.02 10.58 12.53
C TYR A 509 -8.92 9.59 11.37
N PHE A 510 -8.03 9.82 10.41
CA PHE A 510 -7.91 8.96 9.23
C PHE A 510 -7.44 7.54 9.54
N ARG A 511 -6.60 7.35 10.58
CA ARG A 511 -6.29 6.00 11.07
C ARG A 511 -7.54 5.24 11.53
N LYS A 512 -8.46 5.91 12.25
CA LYS A 512 -9.75 5.31 12.61
C LYS A 512 -10.62 5.06 11.39
N VAL A 513 -10.61 5.96 10.39
CA VAL A 513 -11.35 5.76 9.13
C VAL A 513 -10.86 4.50 8.41
N ALA A 514 -9.53 4.26 8.37
CA ALA A 514 -8.94 3.08 7.75
C ALA A 514 -9.26 1.76 8.47
N GLU A 515 -9.62 1.83 9.76
CA GLU A 515 -10.04 0.67 10.58
C GLU A 515 -11.55 0.41 10.52
N ARG A 516 -12.35 1.26 9.86
CA ARG A 516 -13.81 1.11 9.82
C ARG A 516 -14.21 -0.17 9.07
N THR A 517 -15.02 -0.98 9.73
CA THR A 517 -15.62 -2.19 9.15
C THR A 517 -17.11 -2.24 9.41
N GLU A 518 -17.88 -2.79 8.47
CA GLU A 518 -19.31 -3.06 8.61
C GLU A 518 -19.58 -4.51 8.23
N ALA A 519 -20.27 -5.25 9.10
CA ALA A 519 -20.53 -6.68 8.92
C ALA A 519 -19.29 -7.54 8.56
N GLY A 520 -18.10 -7.14 9.02
CA GLY A 520 -16.83 -7.84 8.74
C GLY A 520 -16.17 -7.48 7.42
N ALA A 521 -16.71 -6.53 6.65
CA ALA A 521 -16.13 -5.99 5.43
C ALA A 521 -15.61 -4.55 5.64
N PRO A 522 -14.67 -4.07 4.82
CA PRO A 522 -14.24 -2.66 4.81
C PRO A 522 -15.42 -1.68 4.67
N GLY A 523 -15.48 -0.70 5.58
CA GLY A 523 -16.62 0.23 5.68
C GLY A 523 -16.32 1.67 5.24
N SER A 524 -15.15 1.94 4.66
CA SER A 524 -14.74 3.30 4.29
C SER A 524 -13.80 3.33 3.08
N TRP A 525 -13.62 4.52 2.51
CA TRP A 525 -12.70 4.77 1.42
C TRP A 525 -11.21 4.50 1.74
N LEU A 526 -10.82 4.48 3.02
CA LEU A 526 -9.45 4.11 3.44
C LEU A 526 -9.32 2.65 3.88
N ALA A 527 -10.41 2.04 4.34
CA ALA A 527 -10.44 0.63 4.70
C ALA A 527 -10.47 -0.27 3.46
N ASP A 528 -11.05 0.21 2.34
CA ASP A 528 -11.16 -0.52 1.09
C ASP A 528 -10.23 0.08 0.00
N PRO A 529 -9.17 -0.63 -0.41
CA PRO A 529 -8.29 -0.19 -1.51
C PRO A 529 -9.02 0.05 -2.84
N VAL A 530 -10.13 -0.64 -3.10
CA VAL A 530 -10.94 -0.44 -4.32
C VAL A 530 -11.66 0.90 -4.25
N LEU A 531 -12.27 1.24 -3.10
CA LEU A 531 -12.90 2.55 -2.93
C LEU A 531 -11.88 3.68 -3.00
N TYR A 532 -10.71 3.51 -2.36
CA TYR A 532 -9.60 4.47 -2.47
C TYR A 532 -9.21 4.76 -3.93
N ARG A 533 -9.04 3.69 -4.72
CA ARG A 533 -8.70 3.78 -6.16
C ARG A 533 -9.74 4.61 -6.93
N VAL A 534 -11.02 4.41 -6.66
CA VAL A 534 -12.12 5.18 -7.27
C VAL A 534 -12.06 6.65 -6.85
N VAL A 535 -11.91 6.93 -5.55
CA VAL A 535 -11.80 8.32 -5.04
C VAL A 535 -10.69 9.07 -5.75
N ARG A 536 -9.51 8.46 -5.73
CA ARG A 536 -8.31 9.03 -6.33
C ARG A 536 -8.47 9.26 -7.83
N ARG A 537 -9.03 8.28 -8.54
CA ARG A 537 -9.26 8.37 -9.99
C ARG A 537 -10.22 9.51 -10.34
N LEU A 538 -11.28 9.72 -9.57
CA LEU A 538 -12.20 10.82 -9.80
C LEU A 538 -11.53 12.19 -9.60
N PHE A 539 -10.63 12.32 -8.62
CA PHE A 539 -9.83 13.54 -8.47
C PHE A 539 -8.86 13.76 -9.62
N GLN A 540 -8.15 12.72 -10.06
CA GLN A 540 -7.21 12.80 -11.19
C GLN A 540 -7.88 13.22 -12.48
N GLU A 541 -9.06 12.64 -12.76
CA GLU A 541 -9.84 12.95 -13.96
C GLU A 541 -10.67 14.23 -13.83
N ARG A 542 -10.45 15.00 -12.76
CA ARG A 542 -11.11 16.28 -12.46
C ARG A 542 -12.64 16.17 -12.44
N ARG A 543 -13.15 15.01 -12.00
CA ARG A 543 -14.58 14.69 -11.85
C ARG A 543 -15.13 14.99 -10.46
N VAL A 544 -14.31 15.56 -9.58
CA VAL A 544 -14.70 16.07 -8.27
C VAL A 544 -14.47 17.57 -8.22
N ARG A 545 -15.50 18.33 -7.86
CA ARG A 545 -15.44 19.77 -7.64
C ARG A 545 -15.66 20.07 -6.16
N ILE A 546 -14.65 20.65 -5.52
CA ILE A 546 -14.78 21.32 -4.22
C ILE A 546 -15.26 22.74 -4.51
N VAL A 547 -16.42 23.12 -3.98
CA VAL A 547 -17.08 24.40 -4.31
C VAL A 547 -17.68 25.05 -3.08
N GLY A 548 -17.50 26.37 -2.95
CA GLY A 548 -18.20 27.14 -1.93
C GLY A 548 -19.67 27.32 -2.26
N GLY A 549 -20.56 26.91 -1.36
CA GLY A 549 -21.99 27.20 -1.52
C GLY A 549 -22.85 26.81 -0.33
N ASP A 550 -24.00 27.47 -0.25
CA ASP A 550 -25.01 27.24 0.77
C ASP A 550 -26.20 26.49 0.16
N LEU A 551 -26.67 25.43 0.84
CA LEU A 551 -27.85 24.66 0.42
C LEU A 551 -29.08 25.55 0.20
N THR A 552 -29.19 26.66 0.94
CA THR A 552 -30.33 27.58 0.90
C THR A 552 -30.23 28.65 -0.18
N ARG A 553 -29.13 28.67 -0.96
CA ARG A 553 -28.85 29.67 -1.99
C ARG A 553 -28.87 29.06 -3.39
N GLU A 554 -28.26 29.71 -4.37
CA GLU A 554 -28.48 29.44 -5.80
C GLU A 554 -27.59 28.31 -6.34
N LEU A 555 -26.47 27.98 -5.69
CA LEU A 555 -25.55 26.96 -6.19
C LEU A 555 -26.21 25.58 -6.41
N PRO A 556 -27.05 25.04 -5.50
CA PRO A 556 -27.75 23.79 -5.77
C PRO A 556 -28.59 23.83 -7.05
N GLY A 557 -29.23 24.95 -7.36
CA GLY A 557 -29.96 25.13 -8.62
C GLY A 557 -29.05 25.18 -9.85
N ARG A 558 -27.86 25.79 -9.74
CA ARG A 558 -26.85 25.78 -10.81
C ARG A 558 -26.29 24.38 -11.06
N ILE A 559 -26.07 23.60 -9.99
CA ILE A 559 -25.67 22.19 -10.08
C ILE A 559 -26.76 21.37 -10.78
N ALA A 560 -28.03 21.59 -10.44
CA ALA A 560 -29.16 20.95 -11.12
C ALA A 560 -29.14 21.21 -12.64
N ALA A 561 -28.96 22.48 -13.03
CA ALA A 561 -28.87 22.87 -14.43
C ALA A 561 -27.67 22.24 -15.16
N ALA A 562 -26.52 22.14 -14.49
CA ALA A 562 -25.34 21.47 -15.04
C ALA A 562 -25.60 19.98 -15.29
N HIS A 563 -26.22 19.28 -14.35
CA HIS A 563 -26.59 17.87 -14.52
C HIS A 563 -27.62 17.66 -15.64
N ALA A 564 -28.59 18.57 -15.77
CA ALA A 564 -29.54 18.55 -16.89
C ALA A 564 -28.83 18.73 -18.24
N ALA A 565 -27.85 19.62 -18.32
CA ALA A 565 -27.03 19.85 -19.52
C ALA A 565 -26.08 18.67 -19.84
N LEU A 566 -25.56 17.99 -18.82
CA LEU A 566 -24.75 16.77 -18.96
C LEU A 566 -25.59 15.55 -19.37
N GLY A 567 -26.91 15.59 -19.14
CA GLY A 567 -27.78 14.42 -19.31
C GLY A 567 -27.51 13.32 -18.29
N VAL A 568 -27.00 13.68 -17.11
CA VAL A 568 -26.62 12.74 -16.05
C VAL A 568 -27.49 12.99 -14.82
N PRO A 569 -28.29 12.00 -14.38
CA PRO A 569 -29.15 12.18 -13.22
C PRO A 569 -28.33 12.34 -11.94
N LEU A 570 -28.80 13.17 -11.01
CA LEU A 570 -28.18 13.32 -9.69
C LEU A 570 -28.69 12.19 -8.79
N ARG A 571 -27.90 11.14 -8.56
CA ARG A 571 -28.38 9.91 -7.89
C ARG A 571 -28.19 9.90 -6.39
N VAL A 572 -27.22 10.65 -5.88
CA VAL A 572 -26.98 10.73 -4.43
C VAL A 572 -26.88 12.19 -4.02
N VAL A 573 -27.71 12.58 -3.06
CA VAL A 573 -27.61 13.86 -2.36
C VAL A 573 -27.38 13.59 -0.89
N TYR A 574 -26.19 13.88 -0.39
CA TYR A 574 -25.81 13.70 1.02
C TYR A 574 -25.87 15.04 1.76
N LEU A 575 -26.77 15.15 2.73
CA LEU A 575 -27.05 16.39 3.46
C LEU A 575 -26.47 16.38 4.89
N SER A 576 -25.81 15.28 5.31
CA SER A 576 -25.43 15.05 6.71
C SER A 576 -26.62 15.37 7.62
N ASN A 577 -26.43 16.17 8.66
CA ASN A 577 -27.49 16.66 9.54
C ASN A 577 -27.93 18.10 9.23
N ALA A 578 -27.50 18.69 8.11
CA ALA A 578 -27.60 20.13 7.85
C ALA A 578 -29.06 20.63 7.82
N GLU A 579 -29.99 19.82 7.31
CA GLU A 579 -31.41 20.18 7.18
C GLU A 579 -32.10 20.47 8.53
N GLN A 580 -31.51 20.03 9.65
CA GLN A 580 -32.03 20.33 10.98
C GLN A 580 -31.86 21.81 11.38
N TYR A 581 -31.05 22.57 10.64
CA TYR A 581 -30.63 23.92 11.00
C TYR A 581 -31.23 25.03 10.13
N PHE A 582 -32.03 24.69 9.11
CA PHE A 582 -32.69 25.68 8.25
C PHE A 582 -34.11 25.28 7.88
N ALA A 583 -34.89 26.26 7.43
CA ALA A 583 -36.20 26.02 6.83
C ALA A 583 -36.06 25.83 5.33
N TYR A 584 -36.90 24.97 4.75
CA TYR A 584 -37.01 24.75 3.31
C TYR A 584 -37.60 25.97 2.61
N GLY A 585 -36.78 27.01 2.44
CA GLY A 585 -37.16 28.24 1.74
C GLY A 585 -37.36 28.01 0.24
N ASP A 586 -37.92 29.01 -0.42
CA ASP A 586 -38.29 28.93 -1.85
C ASP A 586 -37.10 28.58 -2.74
N THR A 587 -35.92 29.13 -2.46
CA THR A 587 -34.69 28.83 -3.20
C THR A 587 -34.28 27.37 -3.08
N PHE A 588 -34.28 26.82 -1.86
CA PHE A 588 -33.95 25.40 -1.62
C PHE A 588 -34.96 24.49 -2.33
N ARG A 589 -36.27 24.76 -2.17
CA ARG A 589 -37.33 23.99 -2.83
C ARG A 589 -37.20 24.02 -4.35
N ALA A 590 -36.99 25.21 -4.91
CA ALA A 590 -36.81 25.38 -6.34
C ALA A 590 -35.60 24.60 -6.86
N ALA A 591 -34.48 24.60 -6.12
CA ALA A 591 -33.32 23.81 -6.47
C ALA A 591 -33.61 22.30 -6.45
N ILE A 592 -34.21 21.78 -5.37
CA ILE A 592 -34.58 20.35 -5.26
C ILE A 592 -35.55 19.93 -6.37
N TRP A 593 -36.54 20.76 -6.70
CA TRP A 593 -37.49 20.47 -7.80
C TRP A 593 -36.85 20.51 -9.19
N ALA A 594 -35.76 21.25 -9.36
CA ALA A 594 -35.01 21.35 -10.61
C ALA A 594 -33.98 20.22 -10.79
N MET A 595 -33.62 19.51 -9.71
CA MET A 595 -32.64 18.41 -9.78
C MET A 595 -33.14 17.32 -10.74
N PRO A 596 -32.29 16.84 -11.67
CA PRO A 596 -32.63 15.76 -12.57
C PRO A 596 -32.54 14.42 -11.84
N PHE A 597 -33.50 14.15 -10.94
CA PHE A 597 -33.63 12.88 -10.25
C PHE A 597 -34.24 11.81 -11.16
N ASP A 598 -33.81 10.56 -10.97
CA ASP A 598 -34.43 9.37 -11.54
C ASP A 598 -35.00 8.46 -10.43
N GLU A 599 -35.59 7.33 -10.80
CA GLU A 599 -36.19 6.39 -9.84
C GLU A 599 -35.19 5.75 -8.86
N ARG A 600 -33.88 5.90 -9.13
CA ARG A 600 -32.79 5.39 -8.30
C ARG A 600 -32.16 6.47 -7.43
N SER A 601 -32.56 7.73 -7.60
CA SER A 601 -32.03 8.85 -6.84
C SER A 601 -32.46 8.78 -5.38
N VAL A 602 -31.52 9.02 -4.48
CA VAL A 602 -31.72 8.99 -3.02
C VAL A 602 -31.15 10.22 -2.33
N ILE A 603 -31.81 10.62 -1.24
CA ILE A 603 -31.32 11.60 -0.28
C ILE A 603 -30.81 10.85 0.95
N LEU A 604 -29.60 11.19 1.38
CA LEU A 604 -28.94 10.60 2.55
C LEU A 604 -28.75 11.69 3.61
N ARG A 605 -29.08 11.37 4.86
CA ARG A 605 -28.98 12.31 5.99
C ARG A 605 -28.83 11.61 7.33
N THR A 606 -28.35 12.34 8.32
CA THR A 606 -28.19 11.87 9.70
C THR A 606 -29.02 12.71 10.67
N VAL A 607 -29.54 12.04 11.71
CA VAL A 607 -30.31 12.68 12.78
C VAL A 607 -29.77 12.30 14.15
N SER A 608 -29.75 13.26 15.08
CA SER A 608 -29.34 13.05 16.49
C SER A 608 -30.51 13.07 17.47
N ARG A 609 -31.66 13.59 17.02
CA ARG A 609 -32.91 13.60 17.76
C ARG A 609 -33.62 12.27 17.49
N TRP A 610 -34.21 11.67 18.53
CA TRP A 610 -35.01 10.43 18.44
C TRP A 610 -34.24 9.16 18.03
N LEU A 611 -32.99 9.01 18.51
CA LEU A 611 -32.25 7.74 18.41
C LEU A 611 -33.00 6.60 19.12
N PRO A 612 -33.45 5.54 18.42
CA PRO A 612 -34.07 4.38 19.05
C PRO A 612 -33.09 3.64 19.98
N ASP A 613 -31.78 3.71 19.67
CA ASP A 613 -30.70 3.16 20.48
C ASP A 613 -29.47 4.08 20.49
N ARG A 614 -29.27 4.80 21.61
CA ARG A 614 -28.09 5.64 21.85
C ARG A 614 -26.86 4.86 22.32
N SER A 615 -26.98 3.55 22.55
CA SER A 615 -25.90 2.73 23.10
C SER A 615 -24.88 2.29 22.06
N ARG A 616 -25.23 2.35 20.76
CA ARG A 616 -24.36 1.95 19.64
C ARG A 616 -23.91 3.10 18.73
N HIS A 617 -24.75 4.11 18.50
CA HIS A 617 -24.47 5.16 17.52
C HIS A 617 -24.79 6.57 18.05
N VAL A 618 -23.94 7.55 17.74
CA VAL A 618 -24.17 8.98 18.02
C VAL A 618 -25.18 9.59 17.03
N TRP A 619 -25.34 8.96 15.86
CA TRP A 619 -26.22 9.39 14.77
C TRP A 619 -27.08 8.24 14.29
N HIS A 620 -28.32 8.55 13.90
CA HIS A 620 -29.21 7.64 13.18
C HIS A 620 -29.17 8.00 11.71
N TYR A 621 -29.00 7.00 10.84
CA TYR A 621 -28.84 7.20 9.41
C TYR A 621 -30.21 7.10 8.74
N GLN A 622 -30.43 7.89 7.69
CA GLN A 622 -31.69 7.89 6.96
C GLN A 622 -31.45 7.85 5.45
N VAL A 623 -32.31 7.12 4.76
CA VAL A 623 -32.43 7.10 3.29
C VAL A 623 -33.83 7.53 2.93
N GLU A 624 -33.95 8.34 1.89
CA GLU A 624 -35.24 8.70 1.29
C GLU A 624 -35.14 8.68 -0.23
N PRO A 625 -36.08 8.05 -0.96
CA PRO A 625 -36.18 8.21 -2.40
C PRO A 625 -36.34 9.69 -2.78
N ALA A 626 -35.53 10.21 -3.70
CA ALA A 626 -35.54 11.64 -4.04
C ALA A 626 -36.89 12.10 -4.61
N GLY A 627 -37.62 11.22 -5.31
CA GLY A 627 -38.98 11.48 -5.77
C GLY A 627 -39.96 11.72 -4.61
N HIS A 628 -39.86 10.92 -3.55
CA HIS A 628 -40.66 11.13 -2.33
C HIS A 628 -40.32 12.48 -1.68
N PHE A 629 -39.03 12.83 -1.56
CA PHE A 629 -38.62 14.12 -1.00
C PHE A 629 -39.19 15.31 -1.79
N VAL A 630 -39.21 15.22 -3.13
CA VAL A 630 -39.85 16.23 -3.99
C VAL A 630 -41.35 16.36 -3.70
N GLU A 631 -42.06 15.25 -3.52
CA GLU A 631 -43.48 15.24 -3.17
C GLU A 631 -43.75 15.85 -1.81
N VAL A 632 -42.94 15.51 -0.80
CA VAL A 632 -42.99 16.09 0.55
C VAL A 632 -42.86 17.61 0.50
N LEU A 633 -41.88 18.13 -0.25
CA LEU A 633 -41.69 19.58 -0.39
C LEU A 633 -42.84 20.26 -1.14
N ARG A 634 -43.46 19.59 -2.13
CA ARG A 634 -44.67 20.07 -2.81
C ARG A 634 -45.90 20.04 -1.89
N GLY A 635 -45.92 19.13 -0.93
CA GLY A 635 -46.94 19.01 0.12
C GLY A 635 -46.89 20.10 1.18
N GLY A 636 -46.01 21.09 1.05
CA GLY A 636 -45.95 22.26 1.94
C GLY A 636 -45.19 22.03 3.23
N VAL A 637 -44.32 21.01 3.30
CA VAL A 637 -43.38 20.87 4.41
C VAL A 637 -42.39 22.05 4.40
N GLU A 638 -42.24 22.70 5.56
CA GLU A 638 -41.40 23.90 5.70
C GLU A 638 -40.08 23.62 6.41
N ARG A 639 -40.00 22.55 7.20
CA ARG A 639 -38.78 22.16 7.92
C ARG A 639 -38.63 20.64 7.97
N PHE A 640 -37.40 20.19 8.18
CA PHE A 640 -37.09 18.78 8.39
C PHE A 640 -37.92 18.15 9.53
N SER A 641 -38.12 18.86 10.64
CA SER A 641 -38.96 18.38 11.75
C SER A 641 -40.39 18.04 11.34
N ASP A 642 -40.97 18.81 10.41
CA ASP A 642 -42.36 18.60 9.98
C ASP A 642 -42.45 17.39 9.05
N MET A 643 -41.40 17.14 8.25
CA MET A 643 -41.26 15.88 7.51
C MET A 643 -41.15 14.72 8.48
N GLU A 644 -40.35 14.89 9.55
CA GLU A 644 -40.10 13.83 10.49
C GLU A 644 -41.35 13.34 11.22
N GLU A 645 -42.24 14.27 11.56
CA GLU A 645 -43.52 13.93 12.18
C GLU A 645 -44.52 13.28 11.22
N ARG A 646 -44.33 13.42 9.91
CA ARG A 646 -45.32 13.03 8.87
C ARG A 646 -44.88 11.84 8.02
N ALA A 647 -43.59 11.51 7.98
CA ALA A 647 -43.07 10.45 7.14
C ALA A 647 -43.39 9.05 7.72
N THR A 648 -43.57 8.07 6.83
CA THR A 648 -43.54 6.66 7.22
C THR A 648 -42.09 6.22 7.40
N TYR A 649 -41.82 5.44 8.45
CA TYR A 649 -40.49 4.98 8.82
C TYR A 649 -40.41 3.46 8.89
N VAL A 650 -39.37 2.91 8.28
CA VAL A 650 -38.96 1.51 8.51
C VAL A 650 -37.56 1.50 9.15
N PRO A 651 -37.45 1.29 10.49
CA PRO A 651 -36.16 1.26 11.17
C PRO A 651 -35.49 -0.12 11.05
N THR A 652 -34.22 -0.12 10.64
CA THR A 652 -33.39 -1.32 10.47
C THR A 652 -31.97 -1.03 10.95
N GLY A 653 -31.59 -1.51 12.14
CA GLY A 653 -30.18 -1.54 12.57
C GLY A 653 -29.45 -0.19 12.61
N GLY A 654 -30.12 0.89 13.03
CA GLY A 654 -29.53 2.25 13.05
C GLY A 654 -29.71 3.05 11.75
N LEU A 655 -30.39 2.46 10.76
CA LEU A 655 -30.84 3.09 9.53
C LEU A 655 -32.38 3.19 9.51
N SER A 656 -32.95 4.25 8.95
CA SER A 656 -34.38 4.31 8.61
C SER A 656 -34.61 4.69 7.16
N TRP A 657 -35.69 4.16 6.60
CA TRP A 657 -36.21 4.53 5.28
C TRP A 657 -37.41 5.45 5.44
N LEU A 658 -37.39 6.60 4.75
CA LEU A 658 -38.52 7.52 4.68
C LEU A 658 -39.27 7.30 3.36
N GLY A 659 -40.59 7.28 3.42
CA GLY A 659 -41.44 7.20 2.22
C GLY A 659 -41.55 5.81 1.60
N GLU A 660 -41.13 4.76 2.33
CA GLU A 660 -41.49 3.38 2.01
C GLU A 660 -42.63 2.91 2.94
N GLU A 661 -43.63 2.23 2.38
CA GLU A 661 -44.55 1.37 3.13
C GLU A 661 -43.91 -0.03 3.15
N GLU A 662 -43.78 -0.64 4.35
CA GLU A 662 -43.11 -1.93 4.66
C GLU A 662 -42.75 -2.80 3.42
N ARG A 663 -41.47 -2.79 3.03
CA ARG A 663 -40.90 -3.72 2.03
C ARG A 663 -40.44 -5.03 2.65
#